data_AF-A0A4S2RXG5-F1
#
_entry.id   AF-A0A4S2RXG5-F1
#
_cell.length_a   1.000
_cell.length_b   1.000
_cell.length_c   1.000
_cell.angle_alpha   90.00
_cell.angle_beta   90.00
_cell.angle_gamma   90.00
#
_symmetry.space_group_name_H-M   'P 1'
#
loop_
_entity.id
_entity.type
_entity.pdbx_description
1 polymer ?
#
loop_
_entity_poly.entity_id
_entity_poly.type
_entity_poly.pdbx_seq_one_letter_code
_entity_poly.pdbx_strand_id
1 'polypeptide(L)'
;MPQRTSLESNFPAAMLSGVGTKESWRKEVHRPATSTHKWWAKRLGTVFRGIITSATTPDGADAVGAYGSPLDLAGAIVLDPFSGSGVTGVEALKLGAKAVCFDINPVATLVQRQAVQPWDLGSLEAAYKEVESSCRAEVDRLHRTEDGRTVLYYFWVATLGCPECSEEVRLFDSPVFSKNAYPKRVPKAQIVCPECLSVKESRYDFVTEKCARGHVITQRGAVRGQFATCGNGHSFKVLGALNGSPPAYEMYAKMVADSDGSKSYEAITAWDRELYDECVVALAGLSQSAVLPRGRLAPGNNTDQALKWNFREWRDFFNARQLVSLSLIATAIRDLAGSAPEREALCALFSGTLEFNNLFTSFKGEGTGAVRHMFSHHILKPERTPLEAHPWGTPQSSGAFSTLFKSRLRRAHEYKTKPVDLVDRGAGIERISGVSQPVGASIADSWESFVSIEGQAAYVATRNSAQTDIPDGSVDLVVTDPPYMDNVHYAELADFFHAWLQHMHPYIGYSDATTTRRVGEVQHADPVEFGKAIEAVWTESARVLKPGGLLAFTFHQARISGWVQLVESLHRSGWIVMAVQPVKGEMTTSVVKAGAREPSNLDSVVVCRRAVDGATNPNSSVEEALATATRELTDLRDAQVDVGAGDVRSVVRGALLAYLASTGVDLDESVAAQVDSLASKSIEKLLGAGPG
;
A
#
# COMPACT_ATOMS: atom_id res chain seq x y z
N MET A 1 19.52 2.80 26.30
CA MET A 1 19.77 1.61 25.45
C MET A 1 20.95 0.83 26.01
N PRO A 2 20.97 -0.51 25.92
CA PRO A 2 22.15 -1.30 26.25
C PRO A 2 23.37 -0.92 25.40
N GLN A 3 24.59 -1.11 25.92
CA GLN A 3 25.83 -0.86 25.16
C GLN A 3 25.93 -1.73 23.90
N ARG A 4 25.47 -2.98 23.99
CA ARG A 4 25.29 -3.90 22.86
C ARG A 4 23.99 -4.65 23.04
N THR A 5 23.28 -4.87 21.94
CA THR A 5 21.89 -5.35 21.94
C THR A 5 21.75 -6.65 21.18
N SER A 6 20.69 -7.41 21.43
CA SER A 6 20.42 -8.63 20.68
C SER A 6 20.12 -8.36 19.21
N LEU A 7 19.67 -7.15 18.85
CA LEU A 7 19.51 -6.76 17.44
C LEU A 7 20.84 -6.78 16.66
N GLU A 8 21.98 -6.56 17.35
CA GLU A 8 23.31 -6.52 16.74
C GLU A 8 23.98 -7.90 16.63
N SER A 9 23.53 -8.91 17.38
CA SER A 9 24.26 -10.18 17.55
C SER A 9 23.40 -11.44 17.55
N ASN A 10 22.20 -11.38 18.15
CA ASN A 10 21.32 -12.53 18.40
C ASN A 10 19.87 -12.19 18.03
N PHE A 11 19.67 -11.62 16.84
CA PHE A 11 18.35 -11.24 16.37
C PHE A 11 17.51 -12.50 16.10
N PRO A 12 16.27 -12.62 16.61
CA PRO A 12 15.47 -13.84 16.50
C PRO A 12 14.81 -13.97 15.10
N ALA A 13 15.62 -13.90 14.05
CA ALA A 13 15.23 -13.84 12.64
C ALA A 13 14.31 -14.99 12.21
N ALA A 14 14.64 -16.23 12.62
CA ALA A 14 13.87 -17.42 12.27
C ALA A 14 12.44 -17.37 12.85
N MET A 15 12.32 -17.11 14.17
CA MET A 15 11.03 -16.97 14.84
C MET A 15 10.21 -15.82 14.24
N LEU A 16 10.84 -14.65 14.05
CA LEU A 16 10.20 -13.48 13.46
C LEU A 16 9.72 -13.75 12.02
N SER A 17 10.46 -14.56 11.26
CA SER A 17 10.08 -14.95 9.91
C SER A 17 8.88 -15.88 9.88
N GLY A 18 8.77 -16.79 10.86
CA GLY A 18 7.57 -17.63 11.06
C GLY A 18 6.33 -16.79 11.37
N VAL A 19 6.39 -15.95 12.41
CA VAL A 19 5.24 -15.09 12.79
C VAL A 19 4.90 -14.05 11.72
N GLY A 20 5.91 -13.49 11.06
CA GLY A 20 5.75 -12.53 9.97
C GLY A 20 5.11 -13.16 8.74
N THR A 21 5.44 -14.42 8.43
CA THR A 21 4.76 -15.16 7.36
C THR A 21 3.27 -15.28 7.66
N LYS A 22 2.89 -15.64 8.89
CA LYS A 22 1.47 -15.70 9.29
C LYS A 22 0.77 -14.34 9.19
N GLU A 23 1.40 -13.26 9.63
CA GLU A 23 0.87 -11.89 9.48
C GLU A 23 0.62 -11.55 8.00
N SER A 24 1.60 -11.84 7.14
CA SER A 24 1.64 -11.39 5.75
C SER A 24 0.45 -11.88 4.90
N TRP A 25 -0.18 -13.00 5.28
CA TRP A 25 -1.37 -13.52 4.61
C TRP A 25 -2.61 -12.66 4.81
N ARG A 26 -2.78 -12.03 5.97
CA ARG A 26 -3.99 -11.28 6.38
C ARG A 26 -3.64 -10.09 7.27
N LYS A 27 -2.83 -9.16 6.77
CA LYS A 27 -2.34 -7.98 7.51
C LYS A 27 -3.47 -7.15 8.12
N GLU A 28 -4.59 -7.01 7.41
CA GLU A 28 -5.77 -6.28 7.88
C GLU A 28 -6.50 -6.95 9.05
N VAL A 29 -6.21 -8.23 9.31
CA VAL A 29 -6.73 -8.99 10.45
C VAL A 29 -5.73 -9.01 11.61
N HIS A 30 -4.43 -9.01 11.31
CA HIS A 30 -3.35 -9.11 12.32
C HIS A 30 -2.80 -7.77 12.80
N ARG A 31 -2.86 -6.74 11.96
CA ARG A 31 -2.50 -5.34 12.24
C ARG A 31 -3.58 -4.38 11.70
N PRO A 32 -4.80 -4.38 12.27
CA PRO A 32 -5.88 -3.52 11.80
C PRO A 32 -5.60 -2.01 11.90
N ALA A 33 -4.86 -1.57 12.92
CA ALA A 33 -4.54 -0.15 13.14
C ALA A 33 -3.83 0.50 11.93
N THR A 34 -2.85 -0.19 11.33
CA THR A 34 -2.14 0.27 10.13
C THR A 34 -2.84 -0.14 8.82
N SER A 35 -4.08 -0.65 8.89
CA SER A 35 -4.89 -1.13 7.76
C SER A 35 -6.18 -0.33 7.56
N THR A 36 -6.28 0.84 8.19
CA THR A 36 -7.42 1.76 8.07
C THR A 36 -7.54 2.35 6.67
N HIS A 37 -6.41 2.47 5.98
CA HIS A 37 -6.28 2.98 4.61
C HIS A 37 -5.25 2.15 3.83
N LYS A 38 -5.28 2.21 2.50
CA LYS A 38 -4.21 1.66 1.67
C LYS A 38 -3.02 2.61 1.67
N TRP A 39 -1.88 2.08 2.07
CA TRP A 39 -0.59 2.69 1.81
C TRP A 39 0.33 1.61 1.25
N TRP A 40 1.24 1.98 0.37
CA TRP A 40 2.10 1.01 -0.32
C TRP A 40 3.36 0.67 0.47
N ALA A 41 3.84 1.57 1.34
CA ALA A 41 4.91 1.30 2.30
C ALA A 41 4.33 0.69 3.59
N LYS A 42 4.22 -0.64 3.64
CA LYS A 42 3.64 -1.32 4.81
C LYS A 42 4.37 -2.62 5.17
N ARG A 43 5.37 -2.49 6.03
CA ARG A 43 6.08 -3.62 6.62
C ARG A 43 5.24 -4.38 7.65
N LEU A 44 5.74 -5.56 8.01
CA LEU A 44 5.10 -6.47 8.96
C LEU A 44 5.30 -5.95 10.39
N GLY A 45 4.20 -5.77 11.11
CA GLY A 45 4.23 -5.26 12.48
C GLY A 45 4.94 -6.22 13.44
N THR A 46 4.87 -7.53 13.22
CA THR A 46 5.67 -8.51 13.99
C THR A 46 7.17 -8.28 13.83
N VAL A 47 7.64 -7.94 12.63
CA VAL A 47 9.06 -7.69 12.38
C VAL A 47 9.49 -6.40 13.07
N PHE A 48 8.72 -5.31 12.93
CA PHE A 48 9.03 -4.03 13.56
C PHE A 48 8.97 -4.08 15.09
N ARG A 49 8.01 -4.82 15.66
CA ARG A 49 8.02 -5.17 17.08
C ARG A 49 9.32 -5.88 17.45
N GLY A 50 9.70 -6.91 16.68
CA GLY A 50 10.94 -7.66 16.86
C GLY A 50 12.19 -6.77 16.86
N ILE A 51 12.28 -5.82 15.93
CA ILE A 51 13.37 -4.84 15.85
C ILE A 51 13.45 -4.02 17.14
N ILE A 52 12.33 -3.42 17.58
CA ILE A 52 12.31 -2.56 18.78
C ILE A 52 12.62 -3.38 20.05
N THR A 53 12.05 -4.58 20.19
CA THR A 53 12.30 -5.45 21.35
C THR A 53 13.75 -5.93 21.37
N SER A 54 14.34 -6.27 20.22
CA SER A 54 15.74 -6.69 20.16
C SER A 54 16.72 -5.53 20.35
N ALA A 55 16.36 -4.31 19.92
CA ALA A 55 17.16 -3.11 20.15
C ALA A 55 17.24 -2.72 21.64
N THR A 56 16.28 -3.16 22.44
CA THR A 56 16.21 -2.83 23.88
C THR A 56 16.65 -4.00 24.77
N THR A 57 16.80 -5.18 24.20
CA THR A 57 17.28 -6.39 24.87
C THR A 57 18.81 -6.44 24.84
N PRO A 58 19.51 -6.61 25.99
CA PRO A 58 20.97 -6.71 26.01
C PRO A 58 21.51 -7.87 25.17
N ASP A 59 22.75 -7.73 24.68
CA ASP A 59 23.48 -8.82 24.03
C ASP A 59 23.52 -10.07 24.94
N GLY A 60 23.38 -11.25 24.32
CA GLY A 60 23.31 -12.55 25.00
C GLY A 60 22.01 -12.85 25.78
N ALA A 61 21.09 -11.89 25.92
CA ALA A 61 19.81 -12.12 26.58
C ALA A 61 18.75 -12.72 25.62
N ASP A 62 17.68 -13.28 26.19
CA ASP A 62 16.61 -13.97 25.44
C ASP A 62 15.69 -12.98 24.71
N ALA A 63 16.05 -12.66 23.46
CA ALA A 63 15.25 -11.82 22.57
C ALA A 63 13.90 -12.43 22.17
N VAL A 64 13.81 -13.77 22.09
CA VAL A 64 12.56 -14.47 21.76
C VAL A 64 11.57 -14.32 22.91
N GLY A 65 12.03 -14.55 24.14
CA GLY A 65 11.27 -14.34 25.36
C GLY A 65 10.83 -12.88 25.52
N ALA A 66 11.73 -11.92 25.26
CA ALA A 66 11.41 -10.50 25.33
C ALA A 66 10.30 -10.09 24.34
N TYR A 67 10.36 -10.57 23.09
CA TYR A 67 9.33 -10.31 22.08
C TYR A 67 7.94 -10.79 22.53
N GLY A 68 7.89 -11.99 23.12
CA GLY A 68 6.67 -12.67 23.56
C GLY A 68 6.19 -12.30 24.97
N SER A 69 6.82 -11.33 25.63
CA SER A 69 6.50 -10.91 27.00
C SER A 69 6.03 -9.45 27.04
N PRO A 70 5.34 -9.02 28.11
CA PRO A 70 5.10 -7.61 28.35
C PRO A 70 6.44 -6.86 28.47
N LEU A 71 6.59 -5.80 27.69
CA LEU A 71 7.71 -4.87 27.73
C LEU A 71 7.16 -3.45 27.87
N ASP A 72 7.79 -2.65 28.72
CA ASP A 72 7.43 -1.25 28.93
C ASP A 72 8.66 -0.37 28.73
N LEU A 73 8.60 0.44 27.68
CA LEU A 73 9.61 1.39 27.24
C LEU A 73 9.20 2.82 27.63
N ALA A 74 8.47 2.98 28.73
CA ALA A 74 8.11 4.27 29.28
C ALA A 74 9.33 5.21 29.36
N GLY A 75 9.17 6.41 28.81
CA GLY A 75 10.23 7.42 28.73
C GLY A 75 11.16 7.31 27.52
N ALA A 76 11.13 6.21 26.77
CA ALA A 76 11.85 6.10 25.50
C ALA A 76 11.10 6.83 24.38
N ILE A 77 11.86 7.41 23.45
CA ILE A 77 11.34 8.06 22.24
C ILE A 77 11.88 7.33 21.01
N VAL A 78 10.97 6.79 20.20
CA VAL A 78 11.29 6.08 18.95
C VAL A 78 10.95 6.97 17.75
N LEU A 79 11.92 7.22 16.87
CA LEU A 79 11.76 8.01 15.66
C LEU A 79 11.64 7.12 14.42
N ASP A 80 10.69 7.47 13.56
CA ASP A 80 10.49 6.94 12.23
C ASP A 80 10.44 8.10 11.21
N PRO A 81 11.54 8.37 10.49
CA PRO A 81 11.61 9.44 9.50
C PRO A 81 10.89 9.12 8.17
N PHE A 82 10.41 7.88 7.96
CA PHE A 82 9.71 7.47 6.74
C PHE A 82 8.44 6.68 7.08
N SER A 83 7.60 7.24 7.93
CA SER A 83 6.66 6.43 8.69
C SER A 83 5.53 5.83 7.86
N GLY A 84 5.21 6.39 6.69
CA GLY A 84 4.28 5.78 5.75
C GLY A 84 2.91 5.48 6.36
N SER A 85 2.64 4.20 6.65
CA SER A 85 1.39 3.74 7.28
C SER A 85 1.38 3.78 8.82
N GLY A 86 2.51 4.13 9.47
CA GLY A 86 2.63 4.26 10.92
C GLY A 86 2.99 2.97 11.65
N VAL A 87 3.61 1.99 10.99
CA VAL A 87 3.95 0.68 11.59
C VAL A 87 4.85 0.86 12.82
N THR A 88 5.96 1.59 12.68
CA THR A 88 6.87 1.84 13.80
C THR A 88 6.17 2.56 14.95
N GLY A 89 5.37 3.58 14.65
CA GLY A 89 4.62 4.33 15.65
C GLY A 89 3.69 3.44 16.47
N VAL A 90 2.89 2.60 15.79
CA VAL A 90 1.98 1.66 16.48
C VAL A 90 2.76 0.67 17.34
N GLU A 91 3.84 0.07 16.83
CA GLU A 91 4.61 -0.92 17.59
C GLU A 91 5.38 -0.29 18.76
N ALA A 92 5.90 0.93 18.62
CA ALA A 92 6.55 1.67 19.70
C ALA A 92 5.56 1.99 20.85
N LEU A 93 4.35 2.48 20.51
CA LEU A 93 3.32 2.80 21.49
C LEU A 93 2.79 1.56 22.21
N LYS A 94 2.63 0.44 21.51
CA LYS A 94 2.29 -0.86 22.11
C LYS A 94 3.32 -1.33 23.13
N LEU A 95 4.58 -0.92 22.98
CA LEU A 95 5.68 -1.24 23.87
C LEU A 95 5.89 -0.17 24.95
N GLY A 96 5.02 0.85 25.05
CA GLY A 96 5.08 1.90 26.08
C GLY A 96 5.96 3.11 25.76
N ALA A 97 6.65 3.12 24.61
CA ALA A 97 7.44 4.27 24.17
C ALA A 97 6.55 5.39 23.62
N LYS A 98 7.08 6.62 23.60
CA LYS A 98 6.52 7.68 22.74
C LYS A 98 7.05 7.54 21.32
N ALA A 99 6.26 7.95 20.34
CA ALA A 99 6.60 7.82 18.93
C ALA A 99 6.73 9.18 18.23
N VAL A 100 7.71 9.29 17.34
CA VAL A 100 7.86 10.41 16.40
C VAL A 100 7.79 9.84 14.99
N CYS A 101 6.79 10.26 14.22
CA CYS A 101 6.47 9.69 12.91
C CYS A 101 6.34 10.81 11.89
N PHE A 102 7.28 10.87 10.95
CA PHE A 102 7.25 11.85 9.86
C PHE A 102 7.07 11.16 8.52
N ASP A 103 6.36 11.85 7.64
CA ASP A 103 6.32 11.53 6.23
C ASP A 103 6.12 12.84 5.46
N ILE A 104 6.74 12.96 4.29
CA ILE A 104 6.61 14.17 3.48
C ILE A 104 5.24 14.26 2.80
N ASN A 105 4.51 13.13 2.72
CA ASN A 105 3.22 13.04 2.06
C ASN A 105 2.05 13.25 3.04
N PRO A 106 1.15 14.22 2.79
CA PRO A 106 0.03 14.51 3.69
C PRO A 106 -1.01 13.38 3.77
N VAL A 107 -1.12 12.55 2.72
CA VAL A 107 -1.99 11.36 2.76
C VAL A 107 -1.42 10.33 3.74
N ALA A 108 -0.10 10.11 3.75
CA ALA A 108 0.55 9.24 4.72
C ALA A 108 0.33 9.72 6.15
N THR A 109 0.50 11.03 6.39
CA THR A 109 0.24 11.65 7.70
C THR A 109 -1.20 11.40 8.18
N LEU A 110 -2.21 11.53 7.30
CA LEU A 110 -3.60 11.18 7.64
C LEU A 110 -3.73 9.72 8.11
N VAL A 111 -3.09 8.79 7.39
CA VAL A 111 -3.11 7.36 7.72
C VAL A 111 -2.43 7.09 9.07
N GLN A 112 -1.27 7.69 9.32
CA GLN A 112 -0.52 7.54 10.56
C GLN A 112 -1.33 8.02 11.76
N ARG A 113 -1.94 9.21 11.67
CA ARG A 113 -2.81 9.74 12.73
C ARG A 113 -3.89 8.73 13.10
N GLN A 114 -4.55 8.13 12.12
CA GLN A 114 -5.59 7.12 12.36
C GLN A 114 -5.06 5.82 12.98
N ALA A 115 -3.81 5.47 12.68
CA ALA A 115 -3.16 4.29 13.24
C ALA A 115 -2.86 4.44 14.74
N VAL A 116 -2.53 5.65 15.20
CA VAL A 116 -2.05 5.88 16.59
C VAL A 116 -3.01 6.63 17.51
N GLN A 117 -3.88 7.50 16.98
CA GLN A 117 -4.77 8.33 17.81
C GLN A 117 -6.00 7.53 18.30
N PRO A 118 -6.55 7.83 19.47
CA PRO A 118 -7.78 7.20 19.95
C PRO A 118 -9.01 7.73 19.21
N TRP A 119 -10.08 6.95 19.24
CA TRP A 119 -11.42 7.40 18.85
C TRP A 119 -12.40 7.01 19.94
N ASP A 120 -13.35 7.89 20.24
CA ASP A 120 -14.55 7.49 20.95
C ASP A 120 -15.48 6.77 19.98
N LEU A 121 -15.75 5.49 20.24
CA LEU A 121 -16.56 4.66 19.34
C LEU A 121 -18.00 5.17 19.22
N GLY A 122 -18.56 5.70 20.31
CA GLY A 122 -19.91 6.29 20.30
C GLY A 122 -19.99 7.49 19.37
N SER A 123 -19.03 8.41 19.48
CA SER A 123 -18.90 9.59 18.63
C SER A 123 -18.63 9.22 17.17
N LEU A 124 -17.79 8.22 16.91
CA LEU A 124 -17.52 7.72 15.56
C LEU A 124 -18.77 7.12 14.92
N GLU A 125 -19.55 6.34 15.66
CA GLU A 125 -20.80 5.77 15.19
C GLU A 125 -21.89 6.84 15.00
N ALA A 126 -21.91 7.87 15.84
CA ALA A 126 -22.82 9.02 15.68
C ALA A 126 -22.49 9.81 14.41
N ALA A 127 -21.21 10.16 14.20
CA ALA A 127 -20.74 10.83 13.00
C ALA A 127 -21.01 10.01 11.72
N TYR A 128 -20.77 8.69 11.76
CA TYR A 128 -21.13 7.79 10.65
C TYR A 128 -22.63 7.83 10.33
N LYS A 129 -23.50 7.83 11.36
CA LYS A 129 -24.96 7.90 11.17
C LYS A 129 -25.42 9.26 10.65
N GLU A 130 -24.76 10.34 11.04
CA GLU A 130 -25.04 11.67 10.50
C GLU A 130 -24.72 11.74 9.00
N VAL A 131 -23.54 11.25 8.60
CA VAL A 131 -23.17 11.09 7.18
C VAL A 131 -24.20 10.20 6.45
N GLU A 132 -24.56 9.05 7.04
CA GLU A 132 -25.57 8.14 6.51
C GLU A 132 -26.90 8.85 6.25
N SER A 133 -27.42 9.56 7.24
CA SER A 133 -28.68 10.28 7.14
C SER A 133 -28.66 11.39 6.08
N SER A 134 -27.48 11.97 5.83
CA SER A 134 -27.31 13.09 4.91
C SER A 134 -27.24 12.67 3.44
N CYS A 135 -26.61 11.53 3.14
CA CYS A 135 -26.33 11.15 1.75
C CYS A 135 -26.91 9.81 1.30
N ARG A 136 -27.13 8.85 2.20
CA ARG A 136 -27.37 7.45 1.81
C ARG A 136 -28.60 7.29 0.92
N ALA A 137 -29.71 7.95 1.27
CA ALA A 137 -30.96 7.79 0.53
C ALA A 137 -30.81 8.15 -0.95
N GLU A 138 -30.07 9.22 -1.27
CA GLU A 138 -29.81 9.60 -2.65
C GLU A 138 -28.79 8.68 -3.32
N VAL A 139 -27.72 8.28 -2.62
CA VAL A 139 -26.76 7.31 -3.16
C VAL A 139 -27.46 5.98 -3.51
N ASP A 140 -28.33 5.48 -2.64
CA ASP A 140 -29.12 4.25 -2.87
C ASP A 140 -30.12 4.46 -4.03
N ARG A 141 -30.72 5.65 -4.19
CA ARG A 141 -31.59 6.01 -5.34
C ARG A 141 -30.85 5.90 -6.67
N LEU A 142 -29.60 6.33 -6.71
CA LEU A 142 -28.77 6.29 -7.92
C LEU A 142 -28.27 4.86 -8.26
N HIS A 143 -28.39 3.91 -7.34
CA HIS A 143 -27.90 2.53 -7.46
C HIS A 143 -29.00 1.50 -7.25
N ARG A 144 -30.12 1.69 -7.95
CA ARG A 144 -31.25 0.75 -7.92
C ARG A 144 -31.75 0.45 -9.33
N THR A 145 -32.56 -0.58 -9.45
CA THR A 145 -33.38 -0.88 -10.62
C THR A 145 -34.71 -0.11 -10.57
N GLU A 146 -35.44 -0.08 -11.69
CA GLU A 146 -36.76 0.57 -11.80
C GLU A 146 -37.77 0.06 -10.75
N ASP A 147 -37.73 -1.24 -10.45
CA ASP A 147 -38.56 -1.90 -9.43
C ASP A 147 -38.01 -1.75 -8.00
N GLY A 148 -36.91 -1.00 -7.81
CA GLY A 148 -36.38 -0.61 -6.50
C GLY A 148 -35.38 -1.59 -5.87
N ARG A 149 -34.96 -2.65 -6.57
CA ARG A 149 -33.90 -3.56 -6.07
C ARG A 149 -32.53 -2.89 -6.13
N THR A 150 -31.64 -3.23 -5.20
CA THR A 150 -30.31 -2.63 -5.14
C THR A 150 -29.42 -3.18 -6.26
N VAL A 151 -28.80 -2.28 -7.03
CA VAL A 151 -27.73 -2.62 -7.96
C VAL A 151 -26.40 -2.61 -7.20
N LEU A 152 -25.75 -3.76 -7.12
CA LEU A 152 -24.44 -3.88 -6.48
C LEU A 152 -23.33 -3.34 -7.37
N TYR A 153 -23.41 -3.61 -8.67
CA TYR A 153 -22.41 -3.22 -9.66
C TYR A 153 -23.01 -2.96 -11.04
N TYR A 154 -22.52 -1.92 -11.72
CA TYR A 154 -22.71 -1.70 -13.16
C TYR A 154 -21.43 -2.07 -13.91
N PHE A 155 -21.58 -2.74 -15.04
CA PHE A 155 -20.48 -3.11 -15.92
C PHE A 155 -20.43 -2.18 -17.12
N TRP A 156 -19.25 -1.63 -17.38
CA TRP A 156 -18.98 -0.67 -18.44
C TRP A 156 -18.02 -1.24 -19.45
N VAL A 157 -18.10 -0.79 -20.70
CA VAL A 157 -17.10 -1.06 -21.74
C VAL A 157 -16.67 0.25 -22.38
N ALA A 158 -15.36 0.43 -22.58
CA ALA A 158 -14.80 1.55 -23.31
C ALA A 158 -15.17 1.47 -24.80
N THR A 159 -15.49 2.60 -25.42
CA THR A 159 -15.79 2.73 -26.85
C THR A 159 -14.87 3.74 -27.51
N LEU A 160 -14.57 3.52 -28.79
CA LEU A 160 -13.81 4.43 -29.64
C LEU A 160 -14.26 4.31 -31.09
N GLY A 161 -14.00 5.32 -31.91
CA GLY A 161 -14.23 5.24 -33.36
C GLY A 161 -13.07 4.55 -34.07
N CYS A 162 -13.37 3.69 -35.03
CA CYS A 162 -12.38 3.16 -35.96
C CYS A 162 -11.73 4.33 -36.73
N PRO A 163 -10.39 4.47 -36.76
CA PRO A 163 -9.72 5.56 -37.49
C PRO A 163 -9.97 5.57 -39.00
N GLU A 164 -10.39 4.42 -39.57
CA GLU A 164 -10.59 4.27 -41.02
C GLU A 164 -12.04 4.47 -41.44
N CYS A 165 -13.00 3.83 -40.73
CA CYS A 165 -14.41 3.84 -41.12
C CYS A 165 -15.34 4.54 -40.11
N SER A 166 -14.81 5.08 -39.01
CA SER A 166 -15.55 5.75 -37.93
C SER A 166 -16.59 4.88 -37.20
N GLU A 167 -16.63 3.57 -37.48
CA GLU A 167 -17.47 2.61 -36.76
C GLU A 167 -17.11 2.62 -35.28
N GLU A 168 -18.11 2.70 -34.41
CA GLU A 168 -17.90 2.61 -32.97
C GLU A 168 -17.52 1.17 -32.59
N VAL A 169 -16.38 1.01 -31.92
CA VAL A 169 -15.84 -0.27 -31.48
C VAL A 169 -15.88 -0.36 -29.96
N ARG A 170 -16.58 -1.37 -29.44
CA ARG A 170 -16.60 -1.72 -28.02
C ARG A 170 -15.39 -2.57 -27.67
N LEU A 171 -14.60 -2.13 -26.69
CA LEU A 171 -13.29 -2.69 -26.38
C LEU A 171 -13.31 -3.96 -25.50
N PHE A 172 -14.22 -4.89 -25.79
CA PHE A 172 -14.22 -6.21 -25.15
C PHE A 172 -12.99 -7.01 -25.58
N ASP A 173 -12.28 -7.58 -24.61
CA ASP A 173 -11.30 -8.65 -24.83
C ASP A 173 -12.00 -10.01 -24.96
N SER A 174 -13.01 -10.23 -24.12
CA SER A 174 -13.89 -11.40 -24.14
C SER A 174 -15.34 -11.01 -23.86
N PRO A 175 -16.30 -11.71 -24.49
CA PRO A 175 -17.72 -11.64 -24.10
C PRO A 175 -18.03 -12.22 -22.72
N VAL A 176 -17.13 -13.03 -22.14
CA VAL A 176 -17.29 -13.57 -20.78
C VAL A 176 -16.93 -12.48 -19.76
N PHE A 177 -17.93 -11.84 -19.19
CA PHE A 177 -17.71 -10.75 -18.23
C PHE A 177 -17.84 -11.16 -16.76
N SER A 178 -18.48 -12.30 -16.49
CA SER A 178 -18.48 -12.90 -15.15
C SER A 178 -18.25 -14.41 -15.20
N LYS A 179 -17.40 -14.89 -14.31
CA LYS A 179 -17.12 -16.31 -14.07
C LYS A 179 -16.63 -16.51 -12.65
N ASN A 180 -16.76 -17.73 -12.13
CA ASN A 180 -16.20 -18.09 -10.84
C ASN A 180 -14.65 -18.03 -10.85
N ALA A 181 -14.04 -17.75 -9.70
CA ALA A 181 -12.59 -17.81 -9.51
C ALA A 181 -12.00 -19.21 -9.82
N TYR A 182 -12.81 -20.26 -9.72
CA TYR A 182 -12.46 -21.64 -10.08
C TYR A 182 -13.34 -22.16 -11.22
N PRO A 183 -13.20 -21.63 -12.45
CA PRO A 183 -14.14 -21.87 -13.54
C PRO A 183 -14.17 -23.35 -13.98
N LYS A 184 -13.07 -24.09 -13.81
CA LYS A 184 -13.06 -25.54 -14.06
C LYS A 184 -13.98 -26.33 -13.13
N ARG A 185 -14.21 -25.84 -11.89
CA ARG A 185 -15.09 -26.47 -10.90
C ARG A 185 -16.52 -25.94 -11.00
N VAL A 186 -16.66 -24.64 -11.24
CA VAL A 186 -17.95 -23.97 -11.40
C VAL A 186 -17.97 -23.32 -12.79
N PRO A 187 -18.41 -24.06 -13.84
CA PRO A 187 -18.25 -23.63 -15.22
C PRO A 187 -19.25 -22.55 -15.66
N LYS A 188 -20.23 -22.23 -14.81
CA LYS A 188 -21.22 -21.18 -15.05
C LYS A 188 -20.54 -19.83 -15.26
N ALA A 189 -20.99 -19.10 -16.27
CA ALA A 189 -20.51 -17.77 -16.60
C ALA A 189 -21.64 -16.89 -17.15
N GLN A 190 -21.42 -15.58 -17.13
CA GLN A 190 -22.28 -14.61 -17.79
C GLN A 190 -21.56 -14.05 -19.01
N ILE A 191 -22.29 -14.00 -20.12
CA ILE A 191 -21.78 -13.51 -21.40
C ILE A 191 -22.60 -12.33 -21.90
N VAL A 192 -21.95 -11.40 -22.60
CA VAL A 192 -22.57 -10.26 -23.27
C VAL A 192 -22.42 -10.39 -24.78
N CYS A 193 -23.46 -10.09 -25.56
CA CYS A 193 -23.31 -9.97 -27.01
C CYS A 193 -22.55 -8.67 -27.36
N PRO A 194 -21.39 -8.72 -28.04
CA PRO A 194 -20.65 -7.51 -28.39
C PRO A 194 -21.40 -6.55 -29.31
N GLU A 195 -22.36 -7.06 -30.09
CA GLU A 195 -23.13 -6.29 -31.07
C GLU A 195 -24.34 -5.58 -30.43
N CYS A 196 -25.15 -6.30 -29.64
CA CYS A 196 -26.40 -5.76 -29.10
C CYS A 196 -26.46 -5.64 -27.57
N LEU A 197 -25.39 -5.98 -26.86
CA LEU A 197 -25.24 -5.92 -25.41
C LEU A 197 -26.24 -6.77 -24.59
N SER A 198 -27.01 -7.66 -25.24
CA SER A 198 -27.84 -8.60 -24.48
C SER A 198 -26.97 -9.51 -23.63
N VAL A 199 -27.32 -9.65 -22.36
CA VAL A 199 -26.66 -10.58 -21.44
C VAL A 199 -27.38 -11.92 -21.38
N LYS A 200 -26.64 -13.00 -21.18
CA LYS A 200 -27.21 -14.32 -20.88
C LYS A 200 -26.23 -15.17 -20.09
N GLU A 201 -26.79 -16.17 -19.42
CA GLU A 201 -26.00 -17.25 -18.83
C GLU A 201 -25.47 -18.20 -19.90
N SER A 202 -24.24 -18.66 -19.73
CA SER A 202 -23.62 -19.72 -20.52
C SER A 202 -22.51 -20.39 -19.69
N ARG A 203 -21.57 -21.06 -20.35
CA ARG A 203 -20.35 -21.61 -19.76
C ARG A 203 -19.17 -20.70 -20.03
N TYR A 204 -18.15 -20.73 -19.16
CA TYR A 204 -16.91 -19.96 -19.38
C TYR A 204 -16.12 -20.41 -20.62
N ASP A 205 -16.34 -21.65 -21.09
CA ASP A 205 -15.62 -22.33 -22.15
C ASP A 205 -16.49 -22.60 -23.41
N PHE A 206 -17.60 -21.87 -23.58
CA PHE A 206 -18.48 -22.00 -24.75
C PHE A 206 -17.73 -21.78 -26.07
N VAL A 207 -18.01 -22.56 -27.11
CA VAL A 207 -17.37 -22.33 -28.43
C VAL A 207 -18.07 -21.20 -29.17
N THR A 208 -19.39 -21.34 -29.31
CA THR A 208 -20.26 -20.40 -29.99
C THR A 208 -21.61 -20.36 -29.30
N GLU A 209 -22.17 -19.17 -29.15
CA GLU A 209 -23.50 -18.92 -28.60
C GLU A 209 -24.29 -18.02 -29.55
N LYS A 210 -25.62 -17.99 -29.39
CA LYS A 210 -26.47 -17.00 -30.08
C LYS A 210 -27.16 -16.11 -29.05
N CYS A 211 -27.16 -14.81 -29.32
CA CYS A 211 -27.94 -13.85 -28.56
C CYS A 211 -29.42 -13.89 -28.95
N ALA A 212 -30.28 -13.22 -28.18
CA ALA A 212 -31.72 -13.15 -28.46
C ALA A 212 -32.07 -12.50 -29.81
N ARG A 213 -31.16 -11.70 -30.38
CA ARG A 213 -31.30 -11.07 -31.72
C ARG A 213 -30.65 -11.88 -32.85
N GLY A 214 -30.14 -13.08 -32.56
CA GLY A 214 -29.56 -13.97 -33.57
C GLY A 214 -28.07 -13.75 -33.88
N HIS A 215 -27.43 -12.69 -33.36
CA HIS A 215 -25.97 -12.50 -33.49
C HIS A 215 -25.19 -13.66 -32.87
N VAL A 216 -24.09 -14.01 -33.52
CA VAL A 216 -23.18 -15.09 -33.12
C VAL A 216 -22.17 -14.54 -32.12
N ILE A 217 -22.13 -15.12 -30.91
CA ILE A 217 -21.16 -14.77 -29.87
C ILE A 217 -20.06 -15.83 -29.88
N THR A 218 -18.80 -15.39 -29.91
CA THR A 218 -17.62 -16.24 -29.73
C THR A 218 -16.89 -15.88 -28.43
N GLN A 219 -15.84 -16.59 -28.03
CA GLN A 219 -15.08 -16.21 -26.83
C GLN A 219 -14.23 -14.94 -26.98
N ARG A 220 -14.10 -14.41 -28.21
CA ARG A 220 -13.23 -13.26 -28.50
C ARG A 220 -14.04 -12.01 -28.73
N GLY A 221 -13.64 -10.93 -28.08
CA GLY A 221 -14.14 -9.58 -28.37
C GLY A 221 -13.31 -8.89 -29.46
N ALA A 222 -13.54 -7.59 -29.61
CA ALA A 222 -12.86 -6.76 -30.61
C ALA A 222 -11.36 -6.54 -30.32
N VAL A 223 -10.89 -6.82 -29.10
CA VAL A 223 -9.55 -6.43 -28.64
C VAL A 223 -8.62 -7.64 -28.45
N ARG A 224 -7.39 -7.49 -28.93
CA ARG A 224 -6.27 -8.41 -28.64
C ARG A 224 -4.99 -7.64 -28.34
N GLY A 225 -4.58 -7.67 -27.07
CA GLY A 225 -3.40 -6.94 -26.62
C GLY A 225 -3.58 -5.43 -26.77
N GLN A 226 -2.78 -4.80 -27.64
CA GLN A 226 -2.83 -3.36 -27.93
C GLN A 226 -3.68 -2.99 -29.15
N PHE A 227 -4.23 -3.98 -29.86
CA PHE A 227 -5.00 -3.78 -31.10
C PHE A 227 -6.49 -4.02 -30.88
N ALA A 228 -7.32 -3.27 -31.61
CA ALA A 228 -8.74 -3.50 -31.77
C ALA A 228 -9.07 -3.75 -33.25
N THR A 229 -10.14 -4.49 -33.50
CA THR A 229 -10.67 -4.76 -34.84
C THR A 229 -12.15 -4.37 -34.90
N CYS A 230 -12.54 -3.53 -35.87
CA CYS A 230 -13.94 -3.14 -36.04
C CYS A 230 -14.74 -4.20 -36.83
N GLY A 231 -16.07 -4.08 -36.90
CA GLY A 231 -16.94 -5.00 -37.63
C GLY A 231 -16.66 -5.06 -39.14
N ASN A 232 -16.11 -3.98 -39.71
CA ASN A 232 -15.63 -3.95 -41.10
C ASN A 232 -14.25 -4.62 -41.32
N GLY A 233 -13.58 -5.10 -40.27
CA GLY A 233 -12.31 -5.82 -40.37
C GLY A 233 -11.04 -4.98 -40.29
N HIS A 234 -11.14 -3.65 -40.18
CA HIS A 234 -9.99 -2.76 -39.96
C HIS A 234 -9.34 -3.04 -38.61
N SER A 235 -8.01 -3.14 -38.55
CA SER A 235 -7.27 -3.37 -37.30
C SER A 235 -6.34 -2.21 -36.99
N PHE A 236 -6.43 -1.69 -35.77
CA PHE A 236 -5.72 -0.47 -35.38
C PHE A 236 -5.28 -0.53 -33.91
N LYS A 237 -4.27 0.28 -33.55
CA LYS A 237 -3.81 0.40 -32.17
C LYS A 237 -4.81 1.22 -31.35
N VAL A 238 -5.23 0.70 -30.20
CA VAL A 238 -6.21 1.36 -29.31
C VAL A 238 -5.78 2.78 -28.96
N LEU A 239 -4.53 2.97 -28.52
CA LEU A 239 -4.01 4.29 -28.14
C LEU A 239 -3.98 5.29 -29.31
N GLY A 240 -3.78 4.80 -30.54
CA GLY A 240 -3.76 5.66 -31.72
C GLY A 240 -5.14 6.17 -32.13
N ALA A 241 -6.22 5.55 -31.64
CA ALA A 241 -7.60 5.87 -32.01
C ALA A 241 -8.32 6.79 -31.01
N LEU A 242 -7.66 7.22 -29.93
CA LEU A 242 -8.28 8.02 -28.87
C LEU A 242 -8.53 9.50 -29.25
N ASN A 243 -8.06 9.97 -30.43
CA ASN A 243 -8.36 11.30 -30.99
C ASN A 243 -8.26 12.49 -30.01
N GLY A 244 -7.32 12.43 -29.06
CA GLY A 244 -7.06 13.51 -28.09
C GLY A 244 -7.93 13.52 -26.83
N SER A 245 -8.92 12.63 -26.72
CA SER A 245 -9.82 12.52 -25.57
C SER A 245 -9.71 11.14 -24.89
N PRO A 246 -10.11 11.01 -23.61
CA PRO A 246 -10.32 9.69 -23.01
C PRO A 246 -11.33 8.87 -23.82
N PRO A 247 -11.30 7.52 -23.74
CA PRO A 247 -12.34 6.71 -24.35
C PRO A 247 -13.72 7.05 -23.76
N ALA A 248 -14.76 6.97 -24.58
CA ALA A 248 -16.13 6.98 -24.08
C ALA A 248 -16.43 5.63 -23.39
N TYR A 249 -17.50 5.56 -22.61
CA TYR A 249 -17.89 4.35 -21.89
C TYR A 249 -19.39 4.09 -22.03
N GLU A 250 -19.76 2.83 -22.24
CA GLU A 250 -21.16 2.37 -22.33
C GLU A 250 -21.45 1.30 -21.27
N MET A 251 -22.55 1.44 -20.53
CA MET A 251 -23.04 0.37 -19.64
C MET A 251 -23.61 -0.78 -20.46
N TYR A 252 -23.26 -2.02 -20.12
CA TYR A 252 -23.78 -3.21 -20.80
C TYR A 252 -24.43 -4.24 -19.90
N ALA A 253 -24.16 -4.24 -18.60
CA ALA A 253 -24.79 -5.16 -17.64
C ALA A 253 -24.88 -4.55 -16.25
N LYS A 254 -25.75 -5.10 -15.40
CA LYS A 254 -25.80 -4.80 -13.97
C LYS A 254 -25.93 -6.09 -13.14
N MET A 255 -25.37 -6.07 -11.94
CA MET A 255 -25.54 -7.13 -10.94
C MET A 255 -26.46 -6.61 -9.84
N VAL A 256 -27.60 -7.29 -9.66
CA VAL A 256 -28.67 -6.88 -8.74
C VAL A 256 -28.70 -7.83 -7.54
N ALA A 257 -28.95 -7.28 -6.35
CA ALA A 257 -29.21 -8.08 -5.16
C ALA A 257 -30.71 -8.40 -5.07
N ASP A 258 -31.04 -9.69 -5.07
CA ASP A 258 -32.42 -10.15 -4.96
C ASP A 258 -32.86 -10.25 -3.49
N SER A 259 -34.18 -10.24 -3.26
CA SER A 259 -34.76 -10.24 -1.90
C SER A 259 -34.43 -11.49 -1.08
N ASP A 260 -34.11 -12.60 -1.74
CA ASP A 260 -33.69 -13.86 -1.13
C ASP A 260 -32.18 -13.89 -0.81
N GLY A 261 -31.45 -12.80 -1.11
CA GLY A 261 -30.01 -12.69 -0.92
C GLY A 261 -29.17 -13.25 -2.08
N SER A 262 -29.80 -13.79 -3.12
CA SER A 262 -29.11 -14.19 -4.35
C SER A 262 -28.74 -12.97 -5.22
N LYS A 263 -28.01 -13.22 -6.31
CA LYS A 263 -27.54 -12.20 -7.23
C LYS A 263 -27.97 -12.55 -8.64
N SER A 264 -28.60 -11.60 -9.32
CA SER A 264 -28.99 -11.70 -10.71
C SER A 264 -28.11 -10.79 -11.58
N TYR A 265 -27.92 -11.20 -12.83
CA TYR A 265 -27.26 -10.40 -13.85
C TYR A 265 -28.30 -9.98 -14.87
N GLU A 266 -28.42 -8.69 -15.08
CA GLU A 266 -29.45 -8.11 -15.93
C GLU A 266 -28.83 -7.23 -17.01
N ALA A 267 -29.54 -7.11 -18.13
CA ALA A 267 -29.20 -6.15 -19.17
C ALA A 267 -29.53 -4.72 -18.69
N ILE A 268 -28.86 -3.75 -19.29
CA ILE A 268 -29.14 -2.33 -19.09
C ILE A 268 -30.41 -1.95 -19.85
N THR A 269 -31.37 -1.34 -19.15
CA THR A 269 -32.66 -0.88 -19.69
C THR A 269 -32.60 0.59 -20.12
N ALA A 270 -33.67 1.08 -20.75
CA ALA A 270 -33.81 2.52 -21.04
C ALA A 270 -33.82 3.35 -19.73
N TRP A 271 -34.55 2.86 -18.72
CA TRP A 271 -34.62 3.49 -17.41
C TRP A 271 -33.24 3.62 -16.73
N ASP A 272 -32.36 2.61 -16.84
CA ASP A 272 -31.00 2.69 -16.27
C ASP A 272 -30.15 3.79 -16.95
N ARG A 273 -30.38 4.02 -18.26
CA ARG A 273 -29.71 5.07 -19.03
C ARG A 273 -30.25 6.44 -18.65
N GLU A 274 -31.57 6.59 -18.53
CA GLU A 274 -32.22 7.81 -18.05
C GLU A 274 -31.74 8.19 -16.64
N LEU A 275 -31.64 7.22 -15.72
CA LEU A 275 -31.07 7.45 -14.38
C LEU A 275 -29.59 7.90 -14.43
N TYR A 276 -28.81 7.39 -15.38
CA TYR A 276 -27.44 7.87 -15.57
C TYR A 276 -27.39 9.29 -16.14
N ASP A 277 -28.27 9.62 -17.08
CA ASP A 277 -28.39 10.97 -17.64
C ASP A 277 -28.80 11.99 -16.56
N GLU A 278 -29.67 11.60 -15.62
CA GLU A 278 -29.94 12.38 -14.41
C GLU A 278 -28.66 12.67 -13.61
N CYS A 279 -27.75 11.69 -13.48
CA CYS A 279 -26.48 11.89 -12.78
C CYS A 279 -25.56 12.89 -13.52
N VAL A 280 -25.58 12.90 -14.86
CA VAL A 280 -24.83 13.86 -15.67
C VAL A 280 -25.35 15.28 -15.42
N VAL A 281 -26.67 15.46 -15.40
CA VAL A 281 -27.31 16.75 -15.09
C VAL A 281 -27.03 17.15 -13.64
N ALA A 282 -27.17 16.23 -12.69
CA ALA A 282 -26.92 16.48 -11.27
C ALA A 282 -25.46 16.89 -11.02
N LEU A 283 -24.49 16.25 -11.68
CA LEU A 283 -23.08 16.61 -11.58
C LEU A 283 -22.83 18.06 -12.04
N ALA A 284 -23.44 18.47 -13.15
CA ALA A 284 -23.32 19.84 -13.65
C ALA A 284 -24.00 20.87 -12.72
N GLY A 285 -25.02 20.44 -11.97
CA GLY A 285 -25.77 21.26 -11.02
C GLY A 285 -25.24 21.23 -9.58
N LEU A 286 -24.16 20.49 -9.27
CA LEU A 286 -23.59 20.47 -7.94
C LEU A 286 -23.13 21.87 -7.52
N SER A 287 -23.32 22.19 -6.24
CA SER A 287 -22.81 23.44 -5.64
C SER A 287 -21.30 23.56 -5.88
N GLN A 288 -20.80 24.80 -6.01
CA GLN A 288 -19.35 25.06 -6.02
C GLN A 288 -18.67 24.60 -4.72
N SER A 289 -19.43 24.54 -3.62
CA SER A 289 -18.97 23.98 -2.35
C SER A 289 -19.04 22.45 -2.29
N ALA A 290 -19.50 21.74 -3.32
CA ALA A 290 -19.50 20.28 -3.33
C ALA A 290 -18.07 19.73 -3.39
N VAL A 291 -17.80 18.64 -2.66
CA VAL A 291 -16.48 18.01 -2.67
C VAL A 291 -16.32 17.16 -3.93
N LEU A 292 -15.43 17.60 -4.82
CA LEU A 292 -15.07 16.91 -6.07
C LEU A 292 -13.53 16.81 -6.19
N PRO A 293 -13.00 15.84 -6.96
CA PRO A 293 -11.57 15.70 -7.17
C PRO A 293 -11.03 16.90 -7.97
N ARG A 294 -9.94 17.48 -7.49
CA ARG A 294 -9.25 18.62 -8.10
C ARG A 294 -7.87 18.22 -8.61
N GLY A 295 -7.38 18.96 -9.61
CA GLY A 295 -6.01 18.87 -10.09
C GLY A 295 -5.83 18.12 -11.42
N ARG A 296 -4.76 18.49 -12.11
CA ARG A 296 -4.30 17.87 -13.37
C ARG A 296 -3.26 16.80 -13.08
N LEU A 297 -3.21 15.78 -13.94
CA LEU A 297 -2.15 14.78 -13.91
C LEU A 297 -0.84 15.40 -14.38
N ALA A 298 0.20 15.31 -13.55
CA ALA A 298 1.56 15.60 -13.94
C ALA A 298 2.20 14.36 -14.60
N PRO A 299 3.09 14.50 -15.61
CA PRO A 299 3.87 13.38 -16.15
C PRO A 299 4.67 12.67 -15.06
N GLY A 300 4.84 11.36 -15.17
CA GLY A 300 5.45 10.54 -14.13
C GLY A 300 5.34 9.04 -14.43
N ASN A 301 6.07 8.23 -13.68
CA ASN A 301 6.19 6.80 -13.97
C ASN A 301 4.83 6.07 -13.98
N ASN A 302 3.97 6.36 -13.01
CA ASN A 302 2.64 5.78 -12.90
C ASN A 302 1.59 6.56 -13.71
N THR A 303 1.65 7.90 -13.70
CA THR A 303 0.65 8.76 -14.35
C THR A 303 0.76 8.77 -15.88
N ASP A 304 1.94 8.50 -16.44
CA ASP A 304 2.15 8.44 -17.90
C ASP A 304 1.25 7.41 -18.58
N GLN A 305 0.93 6.30 -17.89
CA GLN A 305 0.00 5.31 -18.44
C GLN A 305 -1.40 5.90 -18.63
N ALA A 306 -1.92 6.62 -17.65
CA ALA A 306 -3.21 7.30 -17.77
C ALA A 306 -3.16 8.45 -18.79
N LEU A 307 -2.06 9.22 -18.82
CA LEU A 307 -1.86 10.30 -19.80
C LEU A 307 -1.82 9.78 -21.24
N LYS A 308 -1.25 8.60 -21.52
CA LYS A 308 -1.29 7.97 -22.85
C LYS A 308 -2.71 7.63 -23.31
N TRP A 309 -3.62 7.42 -22.36
CA TRP A 309 -5.04 7.23 -22.60
C TRP A 309 -5.85 8.53 -22.57
N ASN A 310 -5.19 9.69 -22.61
CA ASN A 310 -5.77 11.02 -22.59
C ASN A 310 -6.54 11.39 -21.31
N PHE A 311 -6.42 10.65 -20.21
CA PHE A 311 -6.84 11.14 -18.90
C PHE A 311 -5.92 12.30 -18.50
N ARG A 312 -6.48 13.48 -18.22
CA ARG A 312 -5.72 14.72 -17.95
C ARG A 312 -5.98 15.28 -16.56
N GLU A 313 -7.14 14.98 -15.98
CA GLU A 313 -7.55 15.46 -14.67
C GLU A 313 -7.96 14.31 -13.76
N TRP A 314 -7.80 14.45 -12.45
CA TRP A 314 -8.19 13.40 -11.50
C TRP A 314 -9.69 13.09 -11.54
N ARG A 315 -10.51 14.04 -11.99
CA ARG A 315 -11.94 13.83 -12.25
C ARG A 315 -12.22 12.83 -13.38
N ASP A 316 -11.32 12.68 -14.34
CA ASP A 316 -11.50 11.78 -15.49
C ASP A 316 -11.52 10.30 -15.07
N PHE A 317 -11.07 10.00 -13.85
CA PHE A 317 -11.03 8.64 -13.30
C PHE A 317 -12.41 8.14 -12.85
N PHE A 318 -13.46 8.93 -13.00
CA PHE A 318 -14.78 8.65 -12.47
C PHE A 318 -15.85 8.97 -13.52
N ASN A 319 -16.92 8.19 -13.55
CA ASN A 319 -18.12 8.54 -14.31
C ASN A 319 -19.02 9.51 -13.52
N ALA A 320 -20.10 10.01 -14.15
CA ALA A 320 -20.95 11.02 -13.53
C ALA A 320 -21.65 10.53 -12.23
N ARG A 321 -22.18 9.30 -12.24
CA ARG A 321 -22.83 8.70 -11.06
C ARG A 321 -21.86 8.48 -9.91
N GLN A 322 -20.63 8.05 -10.20
CA GLN A 322 -19.55 7.93 -9.22
C GLN A 322 -19.21 9.30 -8.61
N LEU A 323 -19.03 10.33 -9.45
CA LEU A 323 -18.70 11.69 -8.97
C LEU A 323 -19.81 12.26 -8.07
N VAL A 324 -21.07 12.16 -8.47
CA VAL A 324 -22.20 12.64 -7.64
C VAL A 324 -22.25 11.89 -6.32
N SER A 325 -22.21 10.55 -6.36
CA SER A 325 -22.37 9.72 -5.17
C SER A 325 -21.22 9.89 -4.17
N LEU A 326 -19.98 9.92 -4.66
CA LEU A 326 -18.80 10.15 -3.84
C LEU A 326 -18.77 11.59 -3.31
N SER A 327 -19.20 12.57 -4.11
CA SER A 327 -19.33 13.97 -3.67
C SER A 327 -20.32 14.11 -2.53
N LEU A 328 -21.47 13.44 -2.57
CA LEU A 328 -22.45 13.46 -1.48
C LEU A 328 -21.85 12.93 -0.18
N ILE A 329 -21.15 11.79 -0.24
CA ILE A 329 -20.48 11.20 0.94
C ILE A 329 -19.38 12.13 1.46
N ALA A 330 -18.50 12.61 0.58
CA ALA A 330 -17.35 13.45 0.96
C ALA A 330 -17.80 14.81 1.52
N THR A 331 -18.83 15.41 0.93
CA THR A 331 -19.41 16.67 1.40
C THR A 331 -20.04 16.48 2.79
N ALA A 332 -20.82 15.41 2.98
CA ALA A 332 -21.40 15.09 4.28
C ALA A 332 -20.33 14.88 5.37
N ILE A 333 -19.20 14.23 5.05
CA ILE A 333 -18.09 14.05 6.00
C ILE A 333 -17.40 15.38 6.32
N ARG A 334 -17.12 16.21 5.30
CA ARG A 334 -16.47 17.51 5.47
C ARG A 334 -17.32 18.44 6.35
N ASP A 335 -18.63 18.41 6.15
CA ASP A 335 -19.57 19.32 6.80
C ASP A 335 -19.97 18.87 8.23
N LEU A 336 -19.47 17.73 8.70
CA LEU A 336 -19.59 17.32 10.10
C LEU A 336 -19.03 18.41 11.03
N ALA A 337 -19.76 18.72 12.09
CA ALA A 337 -19.38 19.75 13.04
C ALA A 337 -18.09 19.39 13.81
N GLY A 338 -17.14 20.34 13.86
CA GLY A 338 -15.91 20.24 14.65
C GLY A 338 -14.79 19.41 14.01
N SER A 339 -13.55 19.64 14.46
CA SER A 339 -12.39 18.80 14.14
C SER A 339 -12.24 17.74 15.22
N ALA A 340 -12.93 16.62 15.03
CA ALA A 340 -12.80 15.45 15.87
C ALA A 340 -11.90 14.40 15.18
N PRO A 341 -11.08 13.62 15.94
CA PRO A 341 -10.37 12.44 15.42
C PRO A 341 -11.27 11.48 14.63
N GLU A 342 -12.56 11.43 14.95
CA GLU A 342 -13.59 10.63 14.30
C GLU A 342 -13.90 11.13 12.89
N ARG A 343 -13.95 12.45 12.67
CA ARG A 343 -14.10 13.03 11.32
C ARG A 343 -12.87 12.71 10.47
N GLU A 344 -11.68 12.85 11.05
CA GLU A 344 -10.43 12.44 10.37
C GLU A 344 -10.46 10.95 9.97
N ALA A 345 -10.98 10.09 10.84
CA ALA A 345 -11.15 8.67 10.55
C ALA A 345 -12.13 8.42 9.40
N LEU A 346 -13.24 9.16 9.33
CA LEU A 346 -14.18 9.09 8.22
C LEU A 346 -13.60 9.64 6.91
N CYS A 347 -12.78 10.70 6.95
CA CYS A 347 -12.03 11.17 5.77
C CYS A 347 -11.06 10.10 5.27
N ALA A 348 -10.31 9.45 6.17
CA ALA A 348 -9.43 8.34 5.83
C ALA A 348 -10.24 7.15 5.27
N LEU A 349 -11.39 6.83 5.85
CA LEU A 349 -12.28 5.80 5.34
C LEU A 349 -12.76 6.08 3.92
N PHE A 350 -13.26 7.31 3.67
CA PHE A 350 -13.69 7.76 2.35
C PHE A 350 -12.56 7.65 1.33
N SER A 351 -11.36 8.14 1.69
CA SER A 351 -10.17 8.02 0.85
C SER A 351 -9.89 6.57 0.47
N GLY A 352 -10.03 5.62 1.41
CA GLY A 352 -9.88 4.19 1.15
C GLY A 352 -11.00 3.59 0.28
N THR A 353 -12.21 4.15 0.31
CA THR A 353 -13.33 3.77 -0.56
C THR A 353 -13.04 4.12 -2.03
N LEU A 354 -12.28 5.19 -2.30
CA LEU A 354 -11.95 5.62 -3.66
C LEU A 354 -11.19 4.54 -4.45
N GLU A 355 -10.40 3.69 -3.79
CA GLU A 355 -9.66 2.58 -4.42
C GLU A 355 -10.58 1.61 -5.20
N PHE A 356 -11.83 1.49 -4.76
CA PHE A 356 -12.83 0.53 -5.23
C PHE A 356 -13.94 1.16 -6.08
N ASN A 357 -13.99 2.50 -6.18
CA ASN A 357 -15.10 3.22 -6.79
C ASN A 357 -14.59 4.24 -7.80
N ASN A 358 -14.13 3.77 -8.96
CA ASN A 358 -13.58 4.58 -10.05
C ASN A 358 -13.66 3.79 -11.37
N LEU A 359 -13.17 4.33 -12.49
CA LEU A 359 -13.15 3.67 -13.80
C LEU A 359 -11.93 2.75 -14.03
N PHE A 360 -11.02 2.66 -13.07
CA PHE A 360 -9.81 1.83 -13.11
C PHE A 360 -10.00 0.53 -12.32
N THR A 361 -11.21 0.26 -11.82
CA THR A 361 -11.56 -1.00 -11.17
C THR A 361 -12.10 -2.01 -12.17
N SER A 362 -11.79 -3.28 -11.97
CA SER A 362 -12.27 -4.38 -12.81
C SER A 362 -12.94 -5.48 -11.97
N PHE A 363 -13.74 -6.32 -12.62
CA PHE A 363 -14.39 -7.45 -11.96
C PHE A 363 -13.41 -8.60 -11.72
N LYS A 364 -13.31 -9.08 -10.47
CA LYS A 364 -12.39 -10.15 -10.08
C LYS A 364 -12.94 -11.55 -10.37
N GLY A 365 -14.25 -11.68 -10.54
CA GLY A 365 -14.95 -12.96 -10.65
C GLY A 365 -15.73 -13.33 -9.38
N GLU A 366 -16.63 -14.29 -9.51
CA GLU A 366 -17.44 -14.79 -8.41
C GLU A 366 -16.63 -15.69 -7.45
N GLY A 367 -17.12 -15.84 -6.22
CA GLY A 367 -16.45 -16.65 -5.18
C GLY A 367 -15.28 -15.95 -4.49
N THR A 368 -14.99 -14.69 -4.86
CA THR A 368 -14.06 -13.80 -4.15
C THR A 368 -14.70 -12.41 -4.02
N GLY A 369 -14.05 -11.46 -3.33
CA GLY A 369 -14.49 -10.06 -3.36
C GLY A 369 -14.60 -9.57 -4.81
N ALA A 370 -15.73 -8.95 -5.17
CA ALA A 370 -16.11 -8.69 -6.56
C ALA A 370 -15.19 -7.68 -7.28
N VAL A 371 -14.74 -6.66 -6.55
CA VAL A 371 -13.96 -5.55 -7.09
C VAL A 371 -12.47 -5.87 -7.00
N ARG A 372 -11.76 -5.83 -8.14
CA ARG A 372 -10.31 -5.63 -8.17
C ARG A 372 -10.04 -4.13 -8.09
N HIS A 373 -9.53 -3.68 -6.95
CA HIS A 373 -9.23 -2.26 -6.72
C HIS A 373 -8.10 -1.76 -7.61
N MET A 374 -8.08 -0.45 -7.92
CA MET A 374 -7.18 0.13 -8.92
C MET A 374 -5.68 -0.10 -8.64
N PHE A 375 -5.30 -0.19 -7.36
CA PHE A 375 -3.90 -0.34 -6.94
C PHE A 375 -3.44 -1.79 -6.76
N SER A 376 -4.18 -2.80 -7.25
CA SER A 376 -3.79 -4.21 -7.06
C SER A 376 -2.41 -4.55 -7.64
N HIS A 377 -1.92 -3.73 -8.57
CA HIS A 377 -0.61 -3.87 -9.21
C HIS A 377 0.31 -2.65 -8.99
N HIS A 378 -0.02 -1.74 -8.06
CA HIS A 378 0.74 -0.52 -7.77
C HIS A 378 0.95 0.42 -8.98
N ILE A 379 -0.01 0.45 -9.92
CA ILE A 379 0.03 1.27 -11.15
C ILE A 379 -1.35 1.91 -11.41
N LEU A 380 -1.39 2.98 -12.19
CA LEU A 380 -2.62 3.61 -12.67
C LEU A 380 -2.98 3.09 -14.06
N LYS A 381 -3.53 1.87 -14.11
CA LYS A 381 -3.87 1.18 -15.36
C LYS A 381 -5.34 1.44 -15.75
N PRO A 382 -5.62 2.14 -16.88
CA PRO A 382 -6.97 2.29 -17.38
C PRO A 382 -7.61 0.93 -17.70
N GLU A 383 -8.86 0.74 -17.29
CA GLU A 383 -9.62 -0.46 -17.59
C GLU A 383 -10.52 -0.25 -18.81
N ARG A 384 -10.54 -1.25 -19.70
CA ARG A 384 -11.43 -1.28 -20.87
C ARG A 384 -12.82 -1.73 -20.51
N THR A 385 -12.95 -2.53 -19.45
CA THR A 385 -14.23 -3.00 -18.93
C THR A 385 -14.37 -2.66 -17.44
N PRO A 386 -14.55 -1.37 -17.10
CA PRO A 386 -14.65 -0.95 -15.71
C PRO A 386 -15.83 -1.57 -14.99
N LEU A 387 -15.64 -1.82 -13.70
CA LEU A 387 -16.71 -2.20 -12.78
C LEU A 387 -17.03 -1.01 -11.87
N GLU A 388 -18.22 -0.42 -12.04
CA GLU A 388 -18.75 0.59 -11.13
C GLU A 388 -19.44 -0.10 -9.95
N ALA A 389 -18.94 0.11 -8.74
CA ALA A 389 -19.53 -0.42 -7.52
C ALA A 389 -20.45 0.60 -6.84
N HIS A 390 -21.41 0.12 -6.05
CA HIS A 390 -22.23 0.95 -5.17
C HIS A 390 -21.37 1.58 -4.05
N PRO A 391 -21.20 2.92 -4.00
CA PRO A 391 -20.24 3.57 -3.11
C PRO A 391 -20.57 3.47 -1.61
N TRP A 392 -21.84 3.60 -1.24
CA TRP A 392 -22.29 3.34 0.14
C TRP A 392 -22.25 1.84 0.48
N GLY A 393 -22.88 1.03 -0.38
CA GLY A 393 -22.83 -0.42 -0.38
C GLY A 393 -23.80 -1.12 0.56
N THR A 394 -23.83 -2.44 0.43
CA THR A 394 -24.60 -3.39 1.25
C THR A 394 -23.65 -4.38 1.91
N PRO A 395 -24.12 -5.29 2.80
CA PRO A 395 -23.30 -6.39 3.30
C PRO A 395 -22.68 -7.29 2.20
N GLN A 396 -23.23 -7.26 0.98
CA GLN A 396 -22.72 -8.02 -0.17
C GLN A 396 -21.70 -7.25 -1.02
N SER A 397 -21.51 -5.95 -0.75
CA SER A 397 -20.62 -5.06 -1.49
C SER A 397 -19.16 -5.24 -1.07
N SER A 398 -18.25 -5.24 -2.04
CA SER A 398 -16.80 -5.25 -1.80
C SER A 398 -16.25 -3.83 -1.88
N GLY A 399 -15.57 -3.37 -0.82
CA GLY A 399 -14.85 -2.08 -0.86
C GLY A 399 -15.73 -0.82 -0.78
N ALA A 400 -16.97 -0.95 -0.33
CA ALA A 400 -17.89 0.17 -0.15
C ALA A 400 -17.71 0.86 1.21
N PHE A 401 -18.14 2.11 1.33
CA PHE A 401 -17.98 2.94 2.54
C PHE A 401 -18.50 2.22 3.81
N SER A 402 -19.70 1.67 3.77
CA SER A 402 -20.32 0.98 4.91
C SER A 402 -19.60 -0.33 5.29
N THR A 403 -19.07 -1.08 4.31
CA THR A 403 -18.36 -2.33 4.58
C THR A 403 -16.93 -2.08 5.05
N LEU A 404 -16.29 -1.02 4.57
CA LEU A 404 -14.99 -0.57 5.04
C LEU A 404 -15.08 0.05 6.45
N PHE A 405 -16.17 0.73 6.83
CA PHE A 405 -16.36 1.19 8.21
C PHE A 405 -16.26 0.02 9.21
N LYS A 406 -16.95 -1.08 8.92
CA LYS A 406 -16.93 -2.30 9.74
C LYS A 406 -15.60 -3.03 9.68
N SER A 407 -15.04 -3.21 8.48
CA SER A 407 -13.86 -4.05 8.28
C SER A 407 -12.53 -3.35 8.54
N ARG A 408 -12.49 -2.00 8.54
CA ARG A 408 -11.29 -1.19 8.80
C ARG A 408 -11.40 -0.44 10.13
N LEU A 409 -12.33 0.51 10.27
CA LEU A 409 -12.36 1.39 11.46
C LEU A 409 -12.75 0.65 12.75
N ARG A 410 -13.84 -0.12 12.75
CA ARG A 410 -14.25 -0.87 13.96
C ARG A 410 -13.19 -1.87 14.41
N ARG A 411 -12.61 -2.61 13.47
CA ARG A 411 -11.50 -3.54 13.77
C ARG A 411 -10.25 -2.82 14.28
N ALA A 412 -9.92 -1.66 13.71
CA ALA A 412 -8.81 -0.83 14.19
C ALA A 412 -9.08 -0.32 15.61
N HIS A 413 -10.29 0.15 15.91
CA HIS A 413 -10.67 0.55 17.27
C HIS A 413 -10.54 -0.62 18.26
N GLU A 414 -11.14 -1.78 17.95
CA GLU A 414 -11.03 -2.99 18.79
C GLU A 414 -9.57 -3.40 19.04
N TYR A 415 -8.74 -3.36 17.99
CA TYR A 415 -7.32 -3.65 18.10
C TYR A 415 -6.57 -2.63 18.96
N LYS A 416 -6.83 -1.33 18.77
CA LYS A 416 -6.17 -0.25 19.53
C LYS A 416 -6.51 -0.36 21.03
N THR A 417 -7.75 -0.68 21.37
CA THR A 417 -8.20 -0.83 22.77
C THR A 417 -7.66 -2.12 23.41
N LYS A 418 -7.59 -3.23 22.67
CA LYS A 418 -7.05 -4.50 23.15
C LYS A 418 -6.12 -5.14 22.12
N PRO A 419 -4.85 -4.69 22.04
CA PRO A 419 -3.92 -5.20 21.04
C PRO A 419 -3.64 -6.69 21.21
N VAL A 420 -3.43 -7.32 20.06
CA VAL A 420 -3.03 -8.72 19.97
C VAL A 420 -1.77 -8.87 19.13
N ASP A 421 -0.93 -9.82 19.51
CA ASP A 421 0.32 -10.12 18.84
C ASP A 421 0.42 -11.59 18.47
N LEU A 422 1.23 -11.87 17.44
CA LEU A 422 1.55 -13.23 17.03
C LEU A 422 2.83 -13.66 17.71
N VAL A 423 2.77 -14.75 18.47
CA VAL A 423 3.92 -15.29 19.20
C VAL A 423 4.05 -16.76 18.90
N ASP A 424 5.28 -17.21 18.68
CA ASP A 424 5.61 -18.62 18.55
C ASP A 424 5.81 -19.24 19.94
N ARG A 425 5.08 -20.32 20.23
CA ARG A 425 5.17 -21.10 21.48
C ARG A 425 5.86 -22.45 21.28
N GLY A 426 6.49 -22.69 20.13
CA GLY A 426 7.12 -23.96 19.76
C GLY A 426 6.14 -25.04 19.28
N ALA A 427 4.91 -25.07 19.81
CA ALA A 427 3.83 -25.92 19.29
C ALA A 427 3.06 -25.29 18.11
N GLY A 428 3.29 -23.99 17.86
CA GLY A 428 2.66 -23.22 16.80
C GLY A 428 2.61 -21.72 17.09
N ILE A 429 2.22 -20.95 16.07
CA ILE A 429 2.07 -19.50 16.18
C ILE A 429 0.66 -19.17 16.67
N GLU A 430 0.55 -18.51 17.80
CA GLU A 430 -0.71 -18.15 18.44
C GLU A 430 -0.94 -16.65 18.45
N ARG A 431 -2.21 -16.26 18.54
CA ARG A 431 -2.60 -14.86 18.75
C ARG A 431 -2.83 -14.65 20.24
N ILE A 432 -2.04 -13.80 20.87
CA ILE A 432 -2.10 -13.55 22.31
C ILE A 432 -2.39 -12.07 22.60
N SER A 433 -3.00 -11.80 23.76
CA SER A 433 -3.22 -10.46 24.30
C SER A 433 -2.41 -10.28 25.59
N GLY A 434 -2.21 -9.03 26.02
CA GLY A 434 -1.56 -8.71 27.31
C GLY A 434 -0.04 -8.55 27.25
N VAL A 435 0.57 -8.70 26.08
CA VAL A 435 2.00 -8.43 25.83
C VAL A 435 2.27 -7.04 25.23
N SER A 436 1.19 -6.28 25.01
CA SER A 436 1.19 -4.96 24.39
C SER A 436 0.20 -4.05 25.13
N GLN A 437 0.58 -2.79 25.30
CA GLN A 437 -0.28 -1.74 25.83
C GLN A 437 -1.29 -1.27 24.78
N PRO A 438 -2.50 -0.83 25.18
CA PRO A 438 -3.44 -0.16 24.27
C PRO A 438 -2.80 1.03 23.53
N VAL A 439 -3.28 1.29 22.32
CA VAL A 439 -2.81 2.39 21.47
C VAL A 439 -3.86 3.49 21.45
N GLY A 440 -3.49 4.67 21.93
CA GLY A 440 -4.37 5.82 22.06
C GLY A 440 -3.55 7.07 22.34
N ALA A 441 -2.65 7.40 21.41
CA ALA A 441 -1.72 8.50 21.56
C ALA A 441 -2.39 9.86 21.41
N SER A 442 -2.04 10.80 22.30
CA SER A 442 -2.29 12.22 22.04
C SER A 442 -1.36 12.69 20.93
N ILE A 443 -1.91 13.39 19.94
CA ILE A 443 -1.16 13.83 18.77
C ILE A 443 -0.56 15.21 19.01
N ALA A 444 0.74 15.32 18.81
CA ALA A 444 1.47 16.59 18.74
C ALA A 444 1.86 16.90 17.29
N ASP A 445 2.08 18.19 17.01
CA ASP A 445 2.51 18.74 15.72
C ASP A 445 3.86 19.49 15.80
N SER A 446 4.43 19.61 17.00
CA SER A 446 5.72 20.21 17.32
C SER A 446 6.45 19.40 18.37
N TRP A 447 7.79 19.51 18.41
CA TRP A 447 8.59 18.88 19.45
C TRP A 447 8.20 19.38 20.86
N GLU A 448 7.98 20.70 21.00
CA GLU A 448 7.60 21.33 22.26
C GLU A 448 6.31 20.74 22.84
N SER A 449 5.25 20.66 22.03
CA SER A 449 3.99 20.04 22.45
C SER A 449 4.14 18.53 22.72
N PHE A 450 4.98 17.84 21.97
CA PHE A 450 5.17 16.40 22.12
C PHE A 450 5.80 16.02 23.47
N VAL A 451 6.83 16.75 23.89
CA VAL A 451 7.52 16.47 25.15
C VAL A 451 6.67 16.85 26.36
N SER A 452 5.78 17.83 26.23
CA SER A 452 4.90 18.28 27.32
C SER A 452 3.71 17.35 27.59
N ILE A 453 3.34 16.47 26.66
CA ILE A 453 2.23 15.52 26.85
C ILE A 453 2.61 14.46 27.89
N GLU A 454 1.80 14.31 28.93
CA GLU A 454 1.89 13.19 29.86
C GLU A 454 1.28 11.92 29.25
N GLY A 455 1.87 10.76 29.53
CA GLY A 455 1.41 9.48 29.01
C GLY A 455 1.77 9.24 27.55
N GLN A 456 0.91 8.49 26.85
CA GLN A 456 1.17 8.03 25.49
C GLN A 456 0.99 9.17 24.48
N ALA A 457 2.07 9.51 23.76
CA ALA A 457 2.11 10.62 22.82
C ALA A 457 2.73 10.19 21.49
N ALA A 458 2.24 10.79 20.40
CA ALA A 458 2.82 10.64 19.07
C ALA A 458 2.99 12.00 18.41
N TYR A 459 4.22 12.32 17.98
CA TYR A 459 4.46 13.47 17.12
C TYR A 459 4.31 13.04 15.67
N VAL A 460 3.17 13.39 15.04
CA VAL A 460 2.84 13.00 13.65
C VAL A 460 2.69 14.24 12.78
N ALA A 461 3.58 14.39 11.78
CA ALA A 461 3.60 15.59 10.93
C ALA A 461 3.97 15.32 9.47
N THR A 462 3.41 16.14 8.57
CA THR A 462 3.79 16.19 7.15
C THR A 462 5.08 17.01 6.99
N ARG A 463 6.24 16.36 6.85
CA ARG A 463 7.54 17.05 6.83
C ARG A 463 8.62 16.28 6.09
N ASN A 464 9.61 17.01 5.58
CA ASN A 464 10.89 16.47 5.16
C ASN A 464 11.78 16.11 6.37
N SER A 465 12.07 14.82 6.55
CA SER A 465 12.86 14.29 7.67
C SER A 465 14.35 14.61 7.60
N ALA A 466 14.84 15.27 6.55
CA ALA A 466 16.21 15.78 6.46
C ALA A 466 16.44 17.04 7.33
N GLN A 467 15.36 17.68 7.81
CA GLN A 467 15.45 18.84 8.70
C GLN A 467 14.24 18.87 9.64
N THR A 468 14.48 18.63 10.92
CA THR A 468 13.44 18.56 11.95
C THR A 468 13.60 19.66 13.00
N ASP A 469 12.57 19.84 13.83
CA ASP A 469 12.60 20.70 15.02
C ASP A 469 13.03 19.95 16.29
N ILE A 470 13.48 18.70 16.15
CA ILE A 470 13.92 17.86 17.26
C ILE A 470 15.30 18.34 17.73
N PRO A 471 15.53 18.58 19.03
CA PRO A 471 16.85 18.93 19.54
C PRO A 471 17.87 17.78 19.43
N ASP A 472 19.15 18.12 19.48
CA ASP A 472 20.24 17.15 19.46
C ASP A 472 20.09 16.11 20.58
N GLY A 473 20.44 14.85 20.31
CA GLY A 473 20.50 13.81 21.34
C GLY A 473 19.20 13.62 22.13
N SER A 474 18.05 13.72 21.48
CA SER A 474 16.74 13.70 22.13
C SER A 474 15.95 12.40 21.92
N VAL A 475 16.23 11.62 20.88
CA VAL A 475 15.56 10.32 20.61
C VAL A 475 16.42 9.14 21.03
N ASP A 476 15.82 8.04 21.47
CA ASP A 476 16.53 6.85 21.99
C ASP A 476 16.83 5.82 20.90
N LEU A 477 15.98 5.74 19.89
CA LEU A 477 16.02 4.73 18.84
C LEU A 477 15.43 5.30 17.54
N VAL A 478 16.07 5.04 16.41
CA VAL A 478 15.50 5.28 15.08
C VAL A 478 15.17 3.94 14.43
N VAL A 479 13.90 3.70 14.12
CA VAL A 479 13.42 2.48 13.43
C VAL A 479 12.56 2.87 12.24
N THR A 480 12.88 2.39 11.04
CA THR A 480 12.24 2.89 9.81
C THR A 480 12.30 1.93 8.63
N ASP A 481 11.49 2.20 7.59
CA ASP A 481 11.53 1.55 6.28
C ASP A 481 11.64 2.64 5.20
N PRO A 482 12.86 3.05 4.80
CA PRO A 482 13.02 4.11 3.79
C PRO A 482 12.52 3.65 2.41
N PRO A 483 12.14 4.58 1.52
CA PRO A 483 11.88 4.24 0.12
C PRO A 483 13.13 3.66 -0.56
N TYR A 484 12.91 2.83 -1.57
CA TYR A 484 13.98 2.13 -2.28
C TYR A 484 14.12 2.65 -3.71
N MET A 485 15.11 3.51 -3.98
CA MET A 485 15.39 4.02 -5.33
C MET A 485 14.11 4.52 -6.03
N ASP A 486 13.83 4.09 -7.26
CA ASP A 486 12.64 4.39 -8.05
C ASP A 486 11.58 3.26 -8.03
N ASN A 487 11.59 2.38 -7.01
CA ASN A 487 10.75 1.17 -7.01
C ASN A 487 9.23 1.46 -7.00
N VAL A 488 8.77 2.42 -6.18
CA VAL A 488 7.35 2.81 -6.10
C VAL A 488 7.23 4.32 -5.92
N HIS A 489 6.59 5.00 -6.87
CA HIS A 489 6.37 6.44 -6.82
C HIS A 489 5.14 6.82 -6.00
N TYR A 490 5.31 6.87 -4.68
CA TYR A 490 4.22 7.05 -3.72
C TYR A 490 3.44 8.35 -3.93
N ALA A 491 4.12 9.47 -4.19
CA ALA A 491 3.47 10.76 -4.40
C ALA A 491 2.55 10.76 -5.64
N GLU A 492 2.98 10.13 -6.74
CA GLU A 492 2.15 10.02 -7.95
C GLU A 492 0.86 9.24 -7.72
N LEU A 493 0.92 8.19 -6.90
CA LEU A 493 -0.25 7.38 -6.57
C LEU A 493 -1.12 8.07 -5.50
N ALA A 494 -0.51 8.78 -4.55
CA ALA A 494 -1.19 9.49 -3.49
C ALA A 494 -1.99 10.70 -4.00
N ASP A 495 -1.57 11.31 -5.12
CA ASP A 495 -2.29 12.40 -5.76
C ASP A 495 -3.74 12.05 -6.11
N PHE A 496 -4.03 10.78 -6.42
CA PHE A 496 -5.39 10.29 -6.64
C PHE A 496 -6.30 10.50 -5.41
N PHE A 497 -5.79 10.23 -4.22
CA PHE A 497 -6.53 10.44 -2.97
C PHE A 497 -6.56 11.92 -2.58
N HIS A 498 -5.42 12.58 -2.72
CA HIS A 498 -5.24 13.98 -2.40
C HIS A 498 -6.14 14.91 -3.22
N ALA A 499 -6.46 14.52 -4.47
CA ALA A 499 -7.42 15.21 -5.32
C ALA A 499 -8.76 15.49 -4.61
N TRP A 500 -9.20 14.58 -3.76
CA TRP A 500 -10.41 14.74 -2.95
C TRP A 500 -10.12 15.35 -1.58
N LEU A 501 -9.11 14.81 -0.87
CA LEU A 501 -8.80 15.18 0.51
C LEU A 501 -8.43 16.65 0.67
N GLN A 502 -7.82 17.28 -0.33
CA GLN A 502 -7.49 18.72 -0.30
C GLN A 502 -8.71 19.62 -0.13
N HIS A 503 -9.91 19.17 -0.51
CA HIS A 503 -11.15 19.93 -0.31
C HIS A 503 -11.88 19.52 0.98
N MET A 504 -11.48 18.40 1.59
CA MET A 504 -12.04 17.93 2.86
C MET A 504 -11.26 18.45 4.08
N HIS A 505 -10.01 18.90 3.90
CA HIS A 505 -9.08 19.34 4.96
C HIS A 505 -9.15 18.46 6.21
N PRO A 506 -8.75 17.18 6.11
CA PRO A 506 -9.03 16.18 7.13
C PRO A 506 -8.51 16.59 8.51
N TYR A 507 -7.29 17.11 8.61
CA TYR A 507 -6.66 17.58 9.85
C TYR A 507 -6.12 19.01 9.69
N ILE A 508 -5.85 19.68 10.82
CA ILE A 508 -5.29 21.04 10.85
C ILE A 508 -3.90 21.04 10.19
N GLY A 509 -3.70 21.89 9.18
CA GLY A 509 -2.45 21.94 8.43
C GLY A 509 -2.35 20.92 7.29
N TYR A 510 -3.44 20.25 6.90
CA TYR A 510 -3.47 19.48 5.65
C TYR A 510 -3.15 20.38 4.45
N SER A 511 -2.31 19.89 3.54
CA SER A 511 -1.76 20.67 2.43
C SER A 511 -2.82 21.12 1.41
N ASP A 512 -2.76 22.40 1.01
CA ASP A 512 -3.54 22.99 -0.09
C ASP A 512 -2.82 22.93 -1.44
N ALA A 513 -1.60 22.37 -1.48
CA ALA A 513 -0.88 22.16 -2.72
C ALA A 513 -1.71 21.33 -3.72
N THR A 514 -1.49 21.50 -5.02
CA THR A 514 -2.23 20.74 -6.04
C THR A 514 -1.72 19.31 -6.22
N THR A 515 -0.59 18.96 -5.59
CA THR A 515 0.08 17.67 -5.66
C THR A 515 0.78 17.38 -4.34
N THR A 516 0.94 16.10 -4.04
CA THR A 516 1.72 15.55 -2.94
C THR A 516 3.19 15.35 -3.30
N ARG A 517 3.58 15.60 -4.56
CA ARG A 517 4.98 15.59 -5.00
C ARG A 517 5.75 16.75 -4.37
N ARG A 518 6.86 16.47 -3.69
CA ARG A 518 7.64 17.47 -2.94
C ARG A 518 9.14 17.35 -3.22
N VAL A 519 9.81 18.50 -3.18
CA VAL A 519 11.27 18.55 -3.11
C VAL A 519 11.72 17.93 -1.78
N GLY A 520 12.75 17.09 -1.82
CA GLY A 520 13.24 16.35 -0.66
C GLY A 520 12.62 14.96 -0.48
N GLU A 521 11.80 14.49 -1.43
CA GLU A 521 11.45 13.07 -1.51
C GLU A 521 12.71 12.22 -1.71
N VAL A 522 12.86 11.20 -0.87
CA VAL A 522 13.94 10.22 -0.99
C VAL A 522 13.53 9.18 -2.03
N GLN A 523 13.53 9.59 -3.29
CA GLN A 523 13.16 8.72 -4.39
C GLN A 523 13.78 9.22 -5.72
N HIS A 524 14.63 8.41 -6.35
CA HIS A 524 15.22 8.78 -7.63
C HIS A 524 15.74 7.56 -8.40
N ALA A 525 15.70 7.62 -9.74
CA ALA A 525 16.21 6.56 -10.61
C ALA A 525 17.75 6.57 -10.70
N ASP A 526 18.35 7.76 -10.67
CA ASP A 526 19.80 7.95 -10.51
C ASP A 526 20.22 7.60 -9.07
N PRO A 527 21.10 6.59 -8.87
CA PRO A 527 21.58 6.20 -7.55
C PRO A 527 22.26 7.33 -6.77
N VAL A 528 22.95 8.26 -7.44
CA VAL A 528 23.70 9.33 -6.78
C VAL A 528 22.75 10.35 -6.16
N GLU A 529 21.70 10.75 -6.89
CA GLU A 529 20.67 11.67 -6.37
C GLU A 529 19.85 11.03 -5.25
N PHE A 530 19.56 9.72 -5.35
CA PHE A 530 18.98 8.96 -4.23
C PHE A 530 19.91 8.96 -3.00
N GLY A 531 21.20 8.70 -3.21
CA GLY A 531 22.23 8.70 -2.17
C GLY A 531 22.29 10.04 -1.43
N LYS A 532 22.29 11.17 -2.15
CA LYS A 532 22.26 12.52 -1.55
C LYS A 532 21.00 12.76 -0.72
N ALA A 533 19.84 12.36 -1.24
CA ALA A 533 18.56 12.59 -0.56
C ALA A 533 18.49 11.80 0.76
N ILE A 534 18.89 10.53 0.74
CA ILE A 534 18.84 9.68 1.94
C ILE A 534 19.95 10.03 2.95
N GLU A 535 21.13 10.44 2.50
CA GLU A 535 22.24 10.92 3.34
C GLU A 535 21.82 12.09 4.23
N ALA A 536 21.01 13.03 3.70
CA ALA A 536 20.51 14.14 4.49
C ALA A 536 19.62 13.68 5.66
N VAL A 537 18.80 12.64 5.46
CA VAL A 537 17.97 12.05 6.52
C VAL A 537 18.82 11.24 7.52
N TRP A 538 19.86 10.55 7.06
CA TRP A 538 20.81 9.86 7.93
C TRP A 538 21.62 10.81 8.80
N THR A 539 22.04 11.94 8.24
CA THR A 539 22.73 13.00 8.97
C THR A 539 21.83 13.57 10.06
N GLU A 540 20.58 13.89 9.72
CA GLU A 540 19.61 14.39 10.70
C GLU A 540 19.29 13.36 11.78
N SER A 541 19.11 12.09 11.39
CA SER A 541 18.92 10.97 12.33
C SER A 541 20.10 10.84 13.29
N ALA A 542 21.34 11.07 12.83
CA ALA A 542 22.53 10.99 13.68
C ALA A 542 22.58 12.12 14.70
N ARG A 543 22.15 13.34 14.30
CA ARG A 543 22.10 14.52 15.18
C ARG A 543 21.09 14.33 16.32
N VAL A 544 19.89 13.88 16.00
CA VAL A 544 18.80 13.77 16.99
C VAL A 544 18.93 12.56 17.91
N LEU A 545 19.68 11.53 17.51
CA LEU A 545 19.87 10.30 18.30
C LEU A 545 20.78 10.54 19.52
N LYS A 546 20.38 10.02 20.68
CA LYS A 546 21.19 10.00 21.91
C LYS A 546 22.49 9.21 21.72
N PRO A 547 23.58 9.56 22.43
CA PRO A 547 24.79 8.75 22.45
C PRO A 547 24.53 7.29 22.80
N GLY A 548 25.05 6.38 21.98
CA GLY A 548 24.84 4.94 22.15
C GLY A 548 23.44 4.45 21.74
N GLY A 549 22.62 5.30 21.10
CA GLY A 549 21.39 4.88 20.44
C GLY A 549 21.65 4.02 19.20
N LEU A 550 20.58 3.49 18.61
CA LEU A 550 20.62 2.69 17.39
C LEU A 550 19.81 3.34 16.26
N LEU A 551 20.29 3.17 15.04
CA LEU A 551 19.50 3.28 13.83
C LEU A 551 19.28 1.86 13.29
N ALA A 552 18.03 1.45 13.08
CA ALA A 552 17.69 0.18 12.46
C ALA A 552 16.66 0.38 11.35
N PHE A 553 16.90 -0.17 10.18
CA PHE A 553 15.95 -0.02 9.08
C PHE A 553 15.90 -1.24 8.16
N THR A 554 14.74 -1.47 7.55
CA THR A 554 14.60 -2.51 6.54
C THR A 554 15.08 -2.01 5.18
N PHE A 555 15.82 -2.85 4.46
CA PHE A 555 16.27 -2.55 3.11
C PHE A 555 16.34 -3.81 2.27
N HIS A 556 15.97 -3.67 1.00
CA HIS A 556 16.19 -4.71 0.00
C HIS A 556 16.40 -4.09 -1.37
N GLN A 557 17.46 -4.50 -2.07
CA GLN A 557 17.70 -4.06 -3.45
C GLN A 557 18.39 -5.13 -4.29
N ALA A 558 17.85 -5.33 -5.51
CA ALA A 558 18.38 -6.27 -6.50
C ALA A 558 19.66 -5.77 -7.18
N ARG A 559 19.80 -4.45 -7.37
CA ARG A 559 20.99 -3.82 -7.97
C ARG A 559 22.04 -3.53 -6.92
N ILE A 560 23.29 -3.95 -7.15
CA ILE A 560 24.41 -3.67 -6.24
C ILE A 560 24.65 -2.17 -6.05
N SER A 561 24.42 -1.35 -7.09
CA SER A 561 24.57 0.09 -7.02
C SER A 561 23.71 0.74 -5.93
N GLY A 562 22.51 0.21 -5.66
CA GLY A 562 21.68 0.72 -4.56
C GLY A 562 22.24 0.35 -3.18
N TRP A 563 22.89 -0.80 -3.04
CA TRP A 563 23.60 -1.18 -1.81
C TRP A 563 24.85 -0.32 -1.59
N VAL A 564 25.64 -0.08 -2.65
CA VAL A 564 26.81 0.81 -2.60
C VAL A 564 26.38 2.20 -2.13
N GLN A 565 25.40 2.82 -2.79
CA GLN A 565 24.94 4.16 -2.42
C GLN A 565 24.37 4.23 -1.01
N LEU A 566 23.62 3.20 -0.56
CA LEU A 566 23.15 3.13 0.81
C LEU A 566 24.31 3.12 1.81
N VAL A 567 25.26 2.20 1.65
CA VAL A 567 26.38 2.03 2.59
C VAL A 567 27.28 3.26 2.60
N GLU A 568 27.58 3.84 1.44
CA GLU A 568 28.33 5.08 1.37
C GLU A 568 27.61 6.26 2.04
N SER A 569 26.30 6.40 1.83
CA SER A 569 25.50 7.47 2.46
C SER A 569 25.51 7.36 3.99
N LEU A 570 25.47 6.13 4.52
CA LEU A 570 25.61 5.85 5.95
C LEU A 570 27.01 6.25 6.45
N HIS A 571 28.06 5.82 5.76
CA HIS A 571 29.44 6.12 6.13
C HIS A 571 29.71 7.63 6.15
N ARG A 572 29.30 8.36 5.09
CA ARG A 572 29.43 9.82 5.01
C ARG A 572 28.64 10.56 6.09
N SER A 573 27.51 10.00 6.53
CA SER A 573 26.69 10.52 7.64
C SER A 573 27.18 10.11 9.04
N GLY A 574 28.34 9.45 9.14
CA GLY A 574 28.94 9.08 10.42
C GLY A 574 28.39 7.81 11.06
N TRP A 575 27.80 6.91 10.28
CA TRP A 575 27.30 5.62 10.76
C TRP A 575 28.25 4.47 10.48
N ILE A 576 28.29 3.51 11.40
CA ILE A 576 28.93 2.21 11.27
C ILE A 576 27.84 1.14 11.30
N VAL A 577 27.79 0.31 10.26
CA VAL A 577 26.89 -0.85 10.20
C VAL A 577 27.42 -1.93 11.12
N MET A 578 26.61 -2.28 12.12
CA MET A 578 26.90 -3.29 13.14
C MET A 578 26.41 -4.67 12.70
N ALA A 579 25.27 -4.76 12.01
CA ALA A 579 24.71 -6.02 11.55
C ALA A 579 23.80 -5.82 10.32
N VAL A 580 23.64 -6.88 9.54
CA VAL A 580 22.69 -6.96 8.41
C VAL A 580 21.85 -8.21 8.59
N GLN A 581 20.78 -8.09 9.39
CA GLN A 581 19.99 -9.24 9.83
C GLN A 581 18.95 -9.64 8.76
N PRO A 582 18.98 -10.85 8.19
CA PRO A 582 17.97 -11.31 7.25
C PRO A 582 16.67 -11.66 7.96
N VAL A 583 15.52 -11.23 7.44
CA VAL A 583 14.20 -11.56 8.02
C VAL A 583 13.13 -11.57 6.95
N LYS A 584 12.02 -12.28 7.20
CA LYS A 584 10.86 -12.29 6.29
C LYS A 584 10.45 -10.88 5.88
N GLY A 585 10.56 -10.62 4.58
CA GLY A 585 10.10 -9.38 3.98
C GLY A 585 8.61 -9.41 3.65
N GLU A 586 8.09 -8.25 3.25
CA GLU A 586 6.72 -8.13 2.79
C GLU A 586 6.50 -8.86 1.44
N MET A 587 5.53 -9.78 1.38
CA MET A 587 5.13 -10.40 0.10
C MET A 587 4.66 -9.32 -0.88
N THR A 588 5.40 -9.13 -1.97
CA THR A 588 5.07 -8.11 -2.97
C THR A 588 4.04 -8.66 -3.96
N THR A 589 2.93 -7.94 -4.17
CA THR A 589 1.93 -8.25 -5.22
C THR A 589 2.20 -7.59 -6.57
N SER A 590 3.34 -6.90 -6.72
CA SER A 590 3.78 -6.31 -7.99
C SER A 590 4.09 -7.40 -9.02
N VAL A 591 3.48 -7.28 -10.20
CA VAL A 591 3.72 -8.17 -11.34
C VAL A 591 5.18 -8.07 -11.81
N VAL A 592 5.81 -6.90 -11.66
CA VAL A 592 7.21 -6.65 -12.06
C VAL A 592 8.18 -7.46 -11.19
N LYS A 593 7.93 -7.57 -9.87
CA LYS A 593 8.73 -8.42 -8.99
C LYS A 593 8.37 -9.91 -9.10
N ALA A 594 7.10 -10.24 -9.35
CA ALA A 594 6.67 -11.62 -9.60
C ALA A 594 7.27 -12.22 -10.89
N GLY A 595 7.63 -11.37 -11.87
CA GLY A 595 8.33 -11.76 -13.09
C GLY A 595 9.85 -11.57 -13.05
N ALA A 596 10.44 -11.22 -11.88
CA ALA A 596 11.88 -11.07 -11.74
C ALA A 596 12.58 -12.44 -11.81
N ARG A 597 13.76 -12.48 -12.43
CA ARG A 597 14.57 -13.70 -12.59
C ARG A 597 15.01 -14.31 -11.25
N GLU A 598 15.13 -13.47 -10.20
CA GLU A 598 15.45 -13.85 -8.83
C GLU A 598 14.50 -13.09 -7.87
N PRO A 599 13.31 -13.62 -7.53
CA PRO A 599 12.42 -12.99 -6.55
C PRO A 599 13.06 -13.04 -5.15
N SER A 600 12.76 -12.04 -4.33
CA SER A 600 13.22 -11.97 -2.95
C SER A 600 12.07 -12.17 -1.98
N ASN A 601 12.33 -12.99 -0.96
CA ASN A 601 11.44 -13.30 0.15
C ASN A 601 11.84 -12.62 1.46
N LEU A 602 13.09 -12.14 1.57
CA LEU A 602 13.68 -11.56 2.77
C LEU A 602 14.00 -10.07 2.58
N ASP A 603 13.79 -9.30 3.65
CA ASP A 603 14.37 -7.98 3.82
C ASP A 603 15.64 -8.09 4.69
N SER A 604 16.57 -7.15 4.54
CA SER A 604 17.71 -6.98 5.43
C SER A 604 17.40 -5.89 6.45
N VAL A 605 17.44 -6.20 7.75
CA VAL A 605 17.45 -5.18 8.80
C VAL A 605 18.89 -4.71 9.00
N VAL A 606 19.19 -3.51 8.51
CA VAL A 606 20.51 -2.89 8.65
C VAL A 606 20.53 -2.16 9.99
N VAL A 607 21.50 -2.52 10.84
CA VAL A 607 21.63 -2.02 12.22
C VAL A 607 22.89 -1.17 12.32
N CYS A 608 22.78 0.06 12.78
CA CYS A 608 23.86 1.04 12.77
C CYS A 608 24.05 1.71 14.14
N ARG A 609 25.31 2.04 14.45
CA ARG A 609 25.71 2.94 15.53
C ARG A 609 26.54 4.09 14.99
N ARG A 610 26.59 5.20 15.71
CA ARG A 610 27.39 6.36 15.28
C ARG A 610 28.87 6.11 15.53
N ALA A 611 29.71 6.46 14.56
CA ALA A 611 31.16 6.37 14.66
C ALA A 611 31.70 7.23 15.82
N VAL A 612 31.10 8.41 16.03
CA VAL A 612 31.47 9.33 17.13
C VAL A 612 31.21 8.76 18.53
N ASP A 613 30.38 7.74 18.66
CA ASP A 613 30.13 7.02 19.92
C ASP A 613 31.13 5.86 20.13
N GLY A 614 32.15 5.72 19.26
CA GLY A 614 33.19 4.69 19.34
C GLY A 614 32.83 3.36 18.68
N ALA A 615 31.82 3.34 17.80
CA ALA A 615 31.41 2.12 17.11
C ALA A 615 32.46 1.63 16.10
N THR A 616 32.67 0.32 16.03
CA THR A 616 33.48 -0.36 15.02
C THR A 616 32.70 -1.54 14.43
N ASN A 617 32.91 -1.85 13.15
CA ASN A 617 32.27 -3.02 12.54
C ASN A 617 32.72 -4.28 13.31
N PRO A 618 31.80 -5.21 13.64
CA PRO A 618 32.17 -6.40 14.41
C PRO A 618 32.96 -7.44 13.60
N ASN A 619 32.91 -7.38 12.27
CA ASN A 619 33.71 -8.26 11.43
C ASN A 619 35.11 -7.65 11.24
N SER A 620 36.14 -8.49 11.31
CA SER A 620 37.54 -8.09 11.15
C SER A 620 38.09 -8.32 9.75
N SER A 621 37.42 -9.14 8.93
CA SER A 621 37.80 -9.42 7.53
C SER A 621 36.59 -9.63 6.61
N VAL A 622 36.83 -9.60 5.28
CA VAL A 622 35.83 -9.95 4.25
C VAL A 622 35.35 -11.39 4.44
N GLU A 623 36.25 -12.32 4.79
CA GLU A 623 35.94 -13.72 5.05
C GLU A 623 35.03 -13.88 6.27
N GLU A 624 35.27 -13.11 7.35
CA GLU A 624 34.42 -13.12 8.54
C GLU A 624 33.03 -12.56 8.25
N ALA A 625 32.95 -11.43 7.53
CA ALA A 625 31.68 -10.84 7.10
C ALA A 625 30.88 -11.82 6.22
N LEU A 626 31.55 -12.51 5.28
CA LEU A 626 30.95 -13.55 4.45
C LEU A 626 30.45 -14.73 5.28
N ALA A 627 31.25 -15.18 6.25
CA ALA A 627 30.90 -16.30 7.13
C ALA A 627 29.69 -15.96 8.00
N THR A 628 29.61 -14.74 8.54
CA THR A 628 28.46 -14.26 9.30
C THR A 628 27.19 -14.25 8.47
N ALA A 629 27.20 -13.61 7.29
CA ALA A 629 26.04 -13.59 6.40
C ALA A 629 25.60 -15.01 5.98
N THR A 630 26.56 -15.88 5.67
CA THR A 630 26.28 -17.28 5.27
C THR A 630 25.67 -18.08 6.41
N ARG A 631 26.13 -17.88 7.65
CA ARG A 631 25.58 -18.54 8.84
C ARG A 631 24.13 -18.13 9.07
N GLU A 632 23.84 -16.83 9.09
CA GLU A 632 22.46 -16.32 9.30
C GLU A 632 21.48 -16.83 8.24
N LEU A 633 21.90 -16.88 6.97
CA LEU A 633 21.09 -17.46 5.88
C LEU A 633 20.89 -18.97 6.03
N THR A 634 21.89 -19.69 6.54
CA THR A 634 21.79 -21.13 6.82
C THR A 634 20.82 -21.40 7.96
N ASP A 635 20.93 -20.64 9.06
CA ASP A 635 20.05 -20.77 10.23
C ASP A 635 18.57 -20.56 9.84
N LEU A 636 18.29 -19.60 8.96
CA LEU A 636 16.95 -19.41 8.40
C LEU A 636 16.45 -20.61 7.59
N ARG A 637 17.30 -21.21 6.75
CA ARG A 637 16.95 -22.40 5.97
C ARG A 637 16.71 -23.62 6.84
N ASP A 638 17.56 -23.82 7.85
CA ASP A 638 17.40 -24.91 8.82
C ASP A 638 16.07 -24.76 9.58
N ALA A 639 15.67 -23.51 9.86
CA ALA A 639 14.35 -23.16 10.38
C ALA A 639 13.20 -23.16 9.35
N GLN A 640 13.41 -23.70 8.15
CA GLN A 640 12.41 -23.83 7.07
C GLN A 640 11.85 -22.49 6.55
N VAL A 641 12.62 -21.41 6.67
CA VAL A 641 12.33 -20.14 6.01
C VAL A 641 12.81 -20.23 4.55
N ASP A 642 11.97 -19.80 3.61
CA ASP A 642 12.31 -19.78 2.19
C ASP A 642 13.38 -18.71 1.91
N VAL A 643 14.54 -19.16 1.40
CA VAL A 643 15.70 -18.32 1.09
C VAL A 643 16.07 -18.53 -0.38
N GLY A 644 15.77 -17.53 -1.20
CA GLY A 644 16.07 -17.54 -2.64
C GLY A 644 17.44 -16.94 -2.98
N ALA A 645 17.85 -17.06 -4.25
CA ALA A 645 19.11 -16.51 -4.74
C ALA A 645 19.20 -14.99 -4.54
N GLY A 646 18.11 -14.26 -4.79
CA GLY A 646 18.05 -12.82 -4.56
C GLY A 646 18.22 -12.42 -3.09
N ASP A 647 17.77 -13.27 -2.16
CA ASP A 647 17.92 -13.06 -0.71
C ASP A 647 19.38 -13.22 -0.29
N VAL A 648 20.01 -14.33 -0.70
CA VAL A 648 21.44 -14.58 -0.45
C VAL A 648 22.28 -13.41 -1.00
N ARG A 649 21.98 -12.98 -2.22
CA ARG A 649 22.68 -11.89 -2.89
C ARG A 649 22.59 -10.59 -2.11
N SER A 650 21.40 -10.21 -1.67
CA SER A 650 21.18 -8.96 -0.94
C SER A 650 21.91 -8.95 0.41
N VAL A 651 21.79 -10.02 1.20
CA VAL A 651 22.37 -10.11 2.54
C VAL A 651 23.90 -10.14 2.47
N VAL A 652 24.47 -10.96 1.57
CA VAL A 652 25.93 -11.04 1.39
C VAL A 652 26.50 -9.70 0.91
N ARG A 653 25.87 -9.05 -0.08
CA ARG A 653 26.32 -7.73 -0.55
C ARG A 653 26.31 -6.70 0.59
N GLY A 654 25.22 -6.64 1.35
CA GLY A 654 25.09 -5.73 2.49
C GLY A 654 26.19 -5.93 3.53
N ALA A 655 26.43 -7.17 3.95
CA ALA A 655 27.44 -7.49 4.96
C ALA A 655 28.88 -7.16 4.48
N LEU A 656 29.22 -7.51 3.24
CA LEU A 656 30.55 -7.27 2.69
C LEU A 656 30.83 -5.78 2.47
N LEU A 657 29.87 -5.05 1.86
CA LEU A 657 30.01 -3.61 1.63
C LEU A 657 30.09 -2.85 2.95
N ALA A 658 29.29 -3.23 3.95
CA ALA A 658 29.33 -2.67 5.29
C ALA A 658 30.72 -2.79 5.95
N TYR A 659 31.36 -3.96 5.83
CA TYR A 659 32.73 -4.16 6.33
C TYR A 659 33.73 -3.31 5.54
N LEU A 660 33.70 -3.35 4.21
CA LEU A 660 34.66 -2.63 3.36
C LEU A 660 34.57 -1.11 3.54
N ALA A 661 33.37 -0.55 3.64
CA ALA A 661 33.21 0.88 3.93
C ALA A 661 33.78 1.25 5.31
N SER A 662 33.67 0.36 6.30
CA SER A 662 34.20 0.62 7.65
C SER A 662 35.73 0.66 7.71
N THR A 663 36.43 0.10 6.73
CA THR A 663 37.90 0.14 6.63
C THR A 663 38.42 1.32 5.81
N GLY A 664 37.52 2.18 5.30
CA GLY A 664 37.85 3.34 4.48
C GLY A 664 38.14 3.00 3.02
N VAL A 665 37.78 1.79 2.56
CA VAL A 665 37.89 1.39 1.15
C VAL A 665 36.82 2.12 0.33
N ASP A 666 37.22 2.68 -0.81
CA ASP A 666 36.30 3.26 -1.80
C ASP A 666 35.49 2.14 -2.48
N LEU A 667 34.16 2.27 -2.50
CA LEU A 667 33.25 1.23 -3.00
C LEU A 667 33.05 1.34 -4.52
N ASP A 668 34.17 1.43 -5.25
CA ASP A 668 34.19 1.60 -6.70
C ASP A 668 33.65 0.37 -7.47
N GLU A 669 33.64 0.46 -8.81
CA GLU A 669 33.17 -0.63 -9.66
C GLU A 669 33.96 -1.94 -9.49
N SER A 670 35.26 -1.84 -9.14
CA SER A 670 36.11 -3.02 -8.92
C SER A 670 35.70 -3.75 -7.65
N VAL A 671 35.52 -3.00 -6.55
CA VAL A 671 35.04 -3.54 -5.28
C VAL A 671 33.63 -4.12 -5.42
N ALA A 672 32.74 -3.40 -6.09
CA ALA A 672 31.38 -3.87 -6.36
C ALA A 672 31.39 -5.20 -7.15
N ALA A 673 32.22 -5.31 -8.19
CA ALA A 673 32.36 -6.55 -8.96
C ALA A 673 32.89 -7.72 -8.11
N GLN A 674 33.86 -7.47 -7.23
CA GLN A 674 34.38 -8.49 -6.31
C GLN A 674 33.31 -8.97 -5.33
N VAL A 675 32.58 -8.04 -4.71
CA VAL A 675 31.47 -8.35 -3.81
C VAL A 675 30.39 -9.17 -4.53
N ASP A 676 30.05 -8.82 -5.77
CA ASP A 676 29.03 -9.53 -6.53
C ASP A 676 29.46 -10.94 -6.93
N SER A 677 30.75 -11.13 -7.23
CA SER A 677 31.36 -12.44 -7.46
C SER A 677 31.25 -13.32 -6.21
N LEU A 678 31.56 -12.78 -5.02
CA LEU A 678 31.42 -13.50 -3.75
C LEU A 678 29.96 -13.86 -3.45
N ALA A 679 29.03 -12.93 -3.68
CA ALA A 679 27.60 -13.20 -3.53
C ALA A 679 27.11 -14.34 -4.45
N SER A 680 27.59 -14.37 -5.70
CA SER A 680 27.26 -15.42 -6.67
C SER A 680 27.80 -16.78 -6.25
N LYS A 681 29.04 -16.85 -5.74
CA LYS A 681 29.60 -18.08 -5.16
C LYS A 681 28.84 -18.56 -3.93
N SER A 682 28.36 -17.64 -3.09
CA SER A 682 27.53 -18.00 -1.93
C SER A 682 26.19 -18.60 -2.33
N ILE A 683 25.57 -18.14 -3.42
CA ILE A 683 24.36 -18.74 -3.99
C ILE A 683 24.63 -20.19 -4.39
N GLU A 684 25.70 -20.45 -5.15
CA GLU A 684 26.07 -21.81 -5.58
C GLU A 684 26.32 -22.73 -4.39
N LYS A 685 26.98 -22.22 -3.35
CA LYS A 685 27.30 -22.98 -2.13
C LYS A 685 26.05 -23.29 -1.29
N LEU A 686 25.15 -22.32 -1.12
CA LEU A 686 23.98 -22.46 -0.26
C LEU A 686 22.84 -23.21 -0.97
N LEU A 687 22.52 -22.83 -2.20
CA LEU A 687 21.32 -23.32 -2.91
C LEU A 687 21.64 -24.43 -3.92
N GLY A 688 22.93 -24.73 -4.14
CA GLY A 688 23.39 -25.60 -5.23
C GLY A 688 23.51 -24.84 -6.55
N ALA A 689 24.14 -25.45 -7.56
CA ALA A 689 24.12 -24.91 -8.92
C ALA A 689 22.66 -24.94 -9.42
N GLY A 690 22.01 -23.78 -9.53
CA GLY A 690 20.66 -23.68 -10.10
C GLY A 690 20.63 -24.17 -11.54
N PRO A 691 19.47 -24.64 -12.06
CA PRO A 691 19.33 -24.88 -13.49
C PRO A 691 19.53 -23.55 -14.24
N GLY A 692 20.52 -23.53 -15.14
CA GLY A 692 20.99 -22.33 -15.87
C GLY A 692 19.99 -21.68 -16.80
#